data_AF-A0A943GKM3-F1
#
_entry.id   AF-A0A943GKM3-F1
#
_cell.length_a   1.000
_cell.length_b   1.000
_cell.length_c   1.000
_cell.angle_alpha   90.00
_cell.angle_beta   90.00
_cell.angle_gamma   90.00
#
_symmetry.space_group_name_H-M   'P 1'
#
loop_
_entity.id
_entity.type
_entity.pdbx_description
1 polymer ?
#
loop_
_entity_poly.entity_id
_entity_poly.type
_entity_poly.pdbx_seq_one_letter_code
_entity_poly.pdbx_strand_id
1 'polypeptide(L)'
;MSLKIKNNTEFLQEEIINYLVEIIDEYHEEHHKDLILVLVTRKGYWVYKYLEERIRKKLDEISIKITVISDRLVMKDSDFSCIKDKYVIVFDDTINNGNTMFFYYALFLKNGAKKVYPCVYAVTTEYLRKIEENVSDGRKYLEYGRVVRHEHLTQKRTIQEAETVYNDFQELVQWKRIYTADEAAQISTMEMNWIQDALMPFVMDLPMFVYEKGKESGKKEIVFSKEQWENLCRRTGEWEFVFSENADYLKTNSYNGFFRLNDNLLDERFEHSFFDFVVKCKYRNDSTNVYAVFIPYAIVRSFYYEDVWQCFKCLFEGTEYYDNMLLSLPEEDMDLEHTVLKKIEESHNFGRALTRANIYFISMYIGCLFQEHVQKKTEKILSFDKKIMEENTTLSFIATVSKIWDTYKSVDYRNRLLLCNKTRRVDPINLAERERGDLKKATEKEIENYIQFRMINMQRDAHEIRDLVLTIETIEKEVDSSYIFESKSQRKNCITKAIFRLTEDSRLGNEIILDNGEKVVYRGFRKGENSEVFFPRNFIWVYVYAYALFLIKGDDLYKETIHDILQKAEVFLKKENYIPGLVSENDFAFYKQYLLHLSDPHEQIQNKIHLLDSYDDQTMKLGERLIIKESFENVEQWLQ
;
A
#
# COMPACT_ATOMS: atom_id res chain seq x y z
N MET A 1 -3.72 -34.60 -1.03
CA MET A 1 -2.27 -34.31 -1.02
C MET A 1 -2.05 -33.16 -1.98
N SER A 2 -2.13 -31.92 -1.50
CA SER A 2 -1.77 -30.75 -2.29
C SER A 2 -0.24 -30.73 -2.46
N LEU A 3 0.22 -30.40 -3.65
CA LEU A 3 1.60 -29.98 -3.87
C LEU A 3 1.80 -28.73 -3.01
N LYS A 4 2.36 -28.87 -1.80
CA LYS A 4 2.82 -27.73 -1.02
C LYS A 4 3.75 -26.93 -1.94
N ILE A 5 3.34 -25.73 -2.32
CA ILE A 5 4.13 -24.74 -3.09
C ILE A 5 5.39 -24.31 -2.32
N LYS A 6 5.58 -24.83 -1.08
CA LYS A 6 6.83 -24.78 -0.33
C LYS A 6 7.99 -25.29 -1.19
N ASN A 7 8.75 -24.35 -1.74
CA ASN A 7 10.12 -24.47 -2.27
C ASN A 7 10.33 -24.41 -3.79
N ASN A 8 9.35 -24.00 -4.62
CA ASN A 8 9.65 -23.77 -6.04
C ASN A 8 9.35 -22.35 -6.52
N THR A 9 10.06 -21.40 -5.90
CA THR A 9 10.10 -19.99 -6.30
C THR A 9 10.33 -19.80 -7.80
N GLU A 10 11.30 -20.51 -8.39
CA GLU A 10 11.63 -20.36 -9.81
C GLU A 10 10.49 -20.83 -10.71
N PHE A 11 9.80 -21.91 -10.34
CA PHE A 11 8.64 -22.40 -11.06
C PHE A 11 7.51 -21.37 -11.07
N LEU A 12 7.13 -20.82 -9.91
CA LEU A 12 6.09 -19.80 -9.80
C LEU A 12 6.42 -18.57 -10.66
N GLN A 13 7.67 -18.11 -10.62
CA GLN A 13 8.12 -17.00 -11.46
C GLN A 13 7.99 -17.31 -12.95
N GLU A 14 8.42 -18.49 -13.41
CA GLU A 14 8.24 -18.88 -14.81
C GLU A 14 6.76 -19.03 -15.20
N GLU A 15 5.89 -19.52 -14.32
CA GLU A 15 4.46 -19.62 -14.61
C GLU A 15 3.82 -18.23 -14.84
N ILE A 16 4.12 -17.26 -13.95
CA ILE A 16 3.65 -15.88 -14.09
C ILE A 16 4.17 -15.26 -15.40
N ILE A 17 5.46 -15.45 -15.69
CA ILE A 17 6.08 -14.94 -16.92
C ILE A 17 5.39 -15.53 -18.16
N ASN A 18 5.24 -16.85 -18.21
CA ASN A 18 4.67 -17.54 -19.36
C ASN A 18 3.22 -17.13 -19.60
N TYR A 19 2.41 -17.03 -18.54
CA TYR A 19 1.03 -16.62 -18.66
C TYR A 19 0.88 -15.17 -19.14
N LEU A 20 1.68 -14.25 -18.61
CA LEU A 20 1.64 -12.86 -19.05
C LEU A 20 2.09 -12.71 -20.51
N VAL A 21 3.12 -13.45 -20.93
CA VAL A 21 3.57 -13.46 -22.34
C VAL A 21 2.50 -14.06 -23.25
N GLU A 22 1.86 -15.16 -22.85
CA GLU A 22 0.76 -15.83 -23.59
C GLU A 22 -0.40 -14.85 -23.84
N ILE A 23 -0.87 -14.15 -22.81
CA ILE A 23 -1.95 -13.16 -22.92
C ILE A 23 -1.55 -11.98 -23.82
N ILE A 24 -0.33 -11.45 -23.63
CA ILE A 24 0.13 -10.32 -24.43
C ILE A 24 0.23 -10.70 -25.90
N ASP A 25 0.73 -11.90 -26.20
CA ASP A 25 0.84 -12.43 -27.56
C ASP A 25 -0.56 -12.55 -28.21
N GLU A 26 -1.49 -13.25 -27.54
CA GLU A 26 -2.87 -13.44 -28.01
C GLU A 26 -3.55 -12.10 -28.38
N TYR A 27 -3.54 -11.12 -27.48
CA TYR A 27 -4.20 -9.84 -27.74
C TYR A 27 -3.40 -8.91 -28.65
N HIS A 28 -2.08 -9.06 -28.73
CA HIS A 28 -1.27 -8.26 -29.64
C HIS A 28 -1.44 -8.71 -31.10
N GLU A 29 -1.70 -10.00 -31.34
CA GLU A 29 -2.13 -10.50 -32.65
C GLU A 29 -3.45 -9.84 -33.09
N GLU A 30 -4.40 -9.63 -32.18
CA GLU A 30 -5.71 -9.03 -32.47
C GLU A 30 -5.66 -7.50 -32.61
N HIS A 31 -4.82 -6.81 -31.82
CA HIS A 31 -4.94 -5.36 -31.60
C HIS A 31 -3.67 -4.54 -31.85
N HIS A 32 -2.52 -5.20 -32.03
CA HIS A 32 -1.24 -4.57 -32.34
C HIS A 32 -0.92 -3.33 -31.46
N LYS A 33 -0.64 -2.18 -32.10
CA LYS A 33 -0.15 -0.94 -31.46
C LYS A 33 -1.18 -0.21 -30.58
N ASP A 34 -2.44 -0.66 -30.59
CA ASP A 34 -3.49 -0.09 -29.74
C ASP A 34 -3.62 -0.81 -28.40
N LEU A 35 -2.83 -1.87 -28.17
CA LEU A 35 -2.81 -2.62 -26.91
C LEU A 35 -1.93 -1.95 -25.85
N ILE A 36 -2.47 -1.80 -24.65
CA ILE A 36 -1.74 -1.34 -23.47
C ILE A 36 -1.90 -2.34 -22.32
N LEU A 37 -0.84 -2.54 -21.55
CA LEU A 37 -0.86 -3.31 -20.31
C LEU A 37 -0.93 -2.35 -19.12
N VAL A 38 -1.98 -2.49 -18.32
CA VAL A 38 -2.15 -1.77 -17.05
C VAL A 38 -1.91 -2.73 -15.90
N LEU A 39 -0.87 -2.47 -15.12
CA LEU A 39 -0.57 -3.20 -13.90
C LEU A 39 -1.35 -2.59 -12.73
N VAL A 40 -2.20 -3.42 -12.14
CA VAL A 40 -3.03 -3.05 -11.00
C VAL A 40 -2.33 -3.41 -9.71
N THR A 41 -2.61 -2.64 -8.66
CA THR A 41 -2.00 -2.73 -7.33
C THR A 41 -0.50 -2.40 -7.32
N ARG A 42 0.00 -2.05 -6.13
CA ARG A 42 1.44 -1.82 -5.95
C ARG A 42 2.20 -3.15 -5.99
N LYS A 43 1.60 -4.21 -5.46
CA LYS A 43 2.21 -5.53 -5.42
C LYS A 43 2.36 -6.09 -6.84
N GLY A 44 1.28 -6.14 -7.60
CA GLY A 44 1.28 -6.61 -8.99
C GLY A 44 2.29 -5.86 -9.86
N TYR A 45 2.37 -4.53 -9.73
CA TYR A 45 3.41 -3.75 -10.40
C TYR A 45 4.84 -4.16 -10.00
N TRP A 46 5.14 -4.27 -8.71
CA TRP A 46 6.51 -4.60 -8.27
C TRP A 46 6.89 -6.06 -8.56
N VAL A 47 5.93 -7.00 -8.53
CA VAL A 47 6.13 -8.36 -9.02
C VAL A 47 6.48 -8.34 -10.50
N TYR A 48 5.75 -7.57 -11.32
CA TYR A 48 6.11 -7.37 -12.72
C TYR A 48 7.50 -6.76 -12.88
N LYS A 49 7.86 -5.70 -12.13
CA LYS A 49 9.20 -5.08 -12.20
C LYS A 49 10.31 -6.06 -11.82
N TYR A 50 10.06 -6.95 -10.87
CA TYR A 50 10.99 -8.02 -10.51
C TYR A 50 11.24 -9.01 -11.65
N LEU A 51 10.19 -9.29 -12.44
CA LEU A 51 10.24 -10.25 -13.55
C LEU A 51 10.52 -9.59 -14.91
N GLU A 52 10.55 -8.25 -14.98
CA GLU A 52 10.52 -7.44 -16.21
C GLU A 52 11.59 -7.87 -17.23
N GLU A 53 12.82 -8.10 -16.79
CA GLU A 53 13.92 -8.48 -17.70
C GLU A 53 13.63 -9.80 -18.43
N ARG A 54 13.11 -10.80 -17.70
CA ARG A 54 12.77 -12.11 -18.27
C ARG A 54 11.54 -12.03 -19.17
N ILE A 55 10.53 -11.25 -18.78
CA ILE A 55 9.33 -11.01 -19.59
C ILE A 55 9.71 -10.33 -20.90
N ARG A 56 10.49 -9.23 -20.84
CA ARG A 56 10.93 -8.49 -22.02
C ARG A 56 11.75 -9.35 -22.97
N LYS A 57 12.66 -10.18 -22.44
CA LYS A 57 13.42 -11.12 -23.25
C LYS A 57 12.51 -12.05 -24.06
N LYS A 58 11.46 -12.62 -23.46
CA LYS A 58 10.51 -13.49 -24.18
C LYS A 58 9.66 -12.72 -25.19
N LEU A 59 9.21 -11.51 -24.85
CA LEU A 59 8.47 -10.66 -25.80
C LEU A 59 9.33 -10.22 -27.00
N ASP A 60 10.62 -9.96 -26.77
CA ASP A 60 11.57 -9.62 -27.84
C ASP A 60 11.82 -10.81 -28.78
N GLU A 61 11.84 -12.05 -28.25
CA GLU A 61 11.96 -13.28 -29.06
C GLU A 61 10.79 -13.45 -30.05
N ILE A 62 9.60 -12.96 -29.69
CA ILE A 62 8.40 -12.94 -30.55
C ILE A 62 8.13 -11.55 -31.18
N SER A 63 9.08 -10.62 -31.09
CA SER A 63 9.04 -9.27 -31.68
C SER A 63 7.85 -8.39 -31.25
N ILE A 64 7.35 -8.57 -30.04
CA ILE A 64 6.25 -7.78 -29.48
C ILE A 64 6.76 -6.61 -28.67
N LYS A 65 6.19 -5.43 -28.92
CA LYS A 65 6.39 -4.22 -28.10
C LYS A 65 5.07 -3.78 -27.54
N ILE A 66 5.01 -3.68 -26.21
CA ILE A 66 3.80 -3.26 -25.49
C ILE A 66 4.11 -2.06 -24.59
N THR A 67 3.16 -1.13 -24.54
CA THR A 67 3.17 -0.03 -23.57
C THR A 67 2.68 -0.55 -22.23
N VAL A 68 3.46 -0.33 -21.18
CA VAL A 68 3.14 -0.75 -19.82
C VAL A 68 2.97 0.48 -18.95
N ILE A 69 1.84 0.58 -18.26
CA ILE A 69 1.57 1.64 -17.28
C ILE A 69 1.05 1.02 -15.98
N SER A 70 1.17 1.76 -14.88
CA SER A 70 0.56 1.38 -13.61
C SER A 70 -0.79 2.05 -13.42
N ASP A 71 -1.57 1.49 -12.52
CA ASP A 71 -2.81 2.10 -12.03
C ASP A 71 -2.61 3.54 -11.48
N ARG A 72 -1.41 3.89 -11.03
CA ARG A 72 -1.11 5.22 -10.47
C ARG A 72 -1.12 6.31 -11.52
N LEU A 73 -0.73 6.01 -12.77
CA LEU A 73 -0.78 6.97 -13.87
C LEU A 73 -2.23 7.36 -14.13
N VAL A 74 -3.09 6.35 -14.29
CA VAL A 74 -4.53 6.51 -14.52
C VAL A 74 -5.20 7.28 -13.40
N MET A 75 -4.86 6.97 -12.14
CA MET A 75 -5.46 7.62 -10.96
C MET A 75 -4.97 9.08 -10.76
N LYS A 76 -4.09 9.59 -11.61
CA LYS A 76 -3.64 10.99 -11.67
C LYS A 76 -4.04 11.66 -12.98
N ASP A 77 -4.51 10.90 -13.96
CA ASP A 77 -4.86 11.41 -15.26
C ASP A 77 -6.24 12.09 -15.18
N SER A 78 -6.28 13.36 -15.58
CA SER A 78 -7.49 14.18 -15.59
C SER A 78 -8.29 14.05 -16.88
N ASP A 79 -7.69 13.56 -17.97
CA ASP A 79 -8.34 13.47 -19.29
C ASP A 79 -8.42 12.06 -19.88
N PHE A 80 -7.74 11.09 -19.28
CA PHE A 80 -7.73 9.67 -19.68
C PHE A 80 -7.34 9.45 -21.15
N SER A 81 -6.61 10.40 -21.75
CA SER A 81 -6.16 10.32 -23.15
C SER A 81 -5.26 9.11 -23.40
N CYS A 82 -4.55 8.63 -22.37
CA CYS A 82 -3.67 7.46 -22.47
C CYS A 82 -4.40 6.13 -22.69
N ILE A 83 -5.69 6.04 -22.31
CA ILE A 83 -6.51 4.83 -22.43
C ILE A 83 -7.62 4.94 -23.49
N LYS A 84 -7.98 6.17 -23.88
CA LYS A 84 -9.07 6.42 -24.81
C LYS A 84 -8.79 5.79 -26.17
N ASP A 85 -9.78 5.09 -26.71
CA ASP A 85 -9.72 4.37 -27.99
C ASP A 85 -8.65 3.25 -28.05
N LYS A 86 -8.18 2.78 -26.88
CA LYS A 86 -7.20 1.68 -26.74
C LYS A 86 -7.83 0.37 -26.27
N TYR A 87 -7.13 -0.73 -26.54
CA TYR A 87 -7.42 -2.04 -25.97
C TYR A 87 -6.57 -2.22 -24.72
N VAL A 88 -7.19 -2.59 -23.61
CA VAL A 88 -6.54 -2.53 -22.29
C VAL A 88 -6.50 -3.92 -21.67
N ILE A 89 -5.31 -4.47 -21.44
CA ILE A 89 -5.13 -5.61 -20.53
C ILE A 89 -4.97 -5.04 -19.13
N VAL A 90 -5.83 -5.44 -18.22
CA VAL A 90 -5.76 -5.07 -16.81
C VAL A 90 -5.23 -6.29 -16.06
N PHE A 91 -4.01 -6.20 -15.54
CA PHE A 91 -3.31 -7.34 -14.96
C PHE A 91 -2.99 -7.17 -13.47
N ASP A 92 -3.16 -8.26 -12.71
CA ASP A 92 -2.76 -8.39 -11.31
C ASP A 92 -2.29 -9.82 -11.02
N ASP A 93 -1.54 -10.01 -9.93
CA ASP A 93 -1.01 -11.33 -9.58
C ASP A 93 -2.11 -12.28 -9.05
N THR A 94 -2.99 -11.76 -8.19
CA THR A 94 -4.01 -12.57 -7.49
C THR A 94 -5.32 -11.80 -7.30
N ILE A 95 -6.45 -12.51 -7.37
CA ILE A 95 -7.77 -11.98 -6.98
C ILE A 95 -8.36 -12.82 -5.84
N ASN A 96 -8.75 -12.13 -4.76
CA ASN A 96 -9.48 -12.72 -3.64
C ASN A 96 -11.00 -12.39 -3.69
N ASN A 97 -11.37 -11.13 -3.99
CA ASN A 97 -12.78 -10.70 -4.02
C ASN A 97 -13.19 -9.98 -5.32
N GLY A 98 -12.24 -9.63 -6.18
CA GLY A 98 -12.48 -9.00 -7.48
C GLY A 98 -12.77 -7.50 -7.46
N ASN A 99 -12.96 -6.87 -6.29
CA ASN A 99 -13.42 -5.49 -6.18
C ASN A 99 -12.46 -4.47 -6.80
N THR A 100 -11.16 -4.59 -6.54
CA THR A 100 -10.15 -3.68 -7.11
C THR A 100 -10.07 -3.83 -8.64
N MET A 101 -10.09 -5.06 -9.14
CA MET A 101 -10.04 -5.33 -10.58
C MET A 101 -11.30 -4.80 -11.28
N PHE A 102 -12.48 -5.03 -10.68
CA PHE A 102 -13.74 -4.51 -11.16
C PHE A 102 -13.75 -2.98 -11.24
N PHE A 103 -13.22 -2.29 -10.22
CA PHE A 103 -13.08 -0.84 -10.24
C PHE A 103 -12.32 -0.36 -11.47
N TYR A 104 -11.16 -0.95 -11.78
CA TYR A 104 -10.36 -0.54 -12.95
C TYR A 104 -11.02 -0.93 -14.27
N TYR A 105 -11.65 -2.10 -14.34
CA TYR A 105 -12.45 -2.50 -15.50
C TYR A 105 -13.53 -1.46 -15.82
N ALA A 106 -14.35 -1.10 -14.82
CA ALA A 106 -15.41 -0.11 -14.99
C ALA A 106 -14.85 1.29 -15.29
N LEU A 107 -13.74 1.68 -14.64
CA LEU A 107 -13.07 2.95 -14.86
C LEU A 107 -12.62 3.10 -16.32
N PHE A 108 -11.97 2.09 -16.88
CA PHE A 108 -11.47 2.14 -18.25
C PHE A 108 -12.58 2.13 -19.29
N LEU A 109 -13.61 1.32 -19.10
CA LEU A 109 -14.77 1.33 -19.99
C LEU A 109 -15.47 2.68 -20.01
N LYS A 110 -15.74 3.27 -18.84
CA LYS A 110 -16.43 4.57 -18.75
C LYS A 110 -15.60 5.73 -19.30
N ASN A 111 -14.28 5.60 -19.35
CA ASN A 111 -13.36 6.62 -19.87
C ASN A 111 -12.87 6.31 -21.30
N GLY A 112 -13.60 5.49 -22.05
CA GLY A 112 -13.46 5.39 -23.51
C GLY A 112 -12.44 4.37 -24.01
N ALA A 113 -12.03 3.41 -23.19
CA ALA A 113 -11.33 2.22 -23.71
C ALA A 113 -12.22 1.48 -24.73
N LYS A 114 -11.64 0.99 -25.84
CA LYS A 114 -12.38 0.19 -26.84
C LYS A 114 -12.88 -1.13 -26.25
N LYS A 115 -12.02 -1.79 -25.48
CA LYS A 115 -12.29 -3.04 -24.77
C LYS A 115 -11.29 -3.21 -23.64
N VAL A 116 -11.72 -3.88 -22.59
CA VAL A 116 -10.93 -4.11 -21.38
C VAL A 116 -10.92 -5.61 -21.10
N TYR A 117 -9.72 -6.16 -20.92
CA TYR A 117 -9.44 -7.57 -20.66
C TYR A 117 -8.92 -7.72 -19.22
N PRO A 118 -9.77 -8.09 -18.26
CA PRO A 118 -9.34 -8.36 -16.90
C PRO A 118 -8.65 -9.73 -16.83
N CYS A 119 -7.33 -9.72 -16.66
CA CYS A 119 -6.50 -10.93 -16.66
C CYS A 119 -5.74 -11.05 -15.34
N VAL A 120 -5.80 -12.19 -14.67
CA VAL A 120 -5.02 -12.42 -13.45
C VAL A 120 -4.30 -13.73 -13.48
N TYR A 121 -3.14 -13.80 -12.84
CA TYR A 121 -2.43 -15.07 -12.79
C TYR A 121 -3.21 -16.12 -12.00
N ALA A 122 -3.76 -15.75 -10.84
CA ALA A 122 -4.55 -16.66 -10.04
C ALA A 122 -5.79 -16.04 -9.37
N VAL A 123 -6.77 -16.90 -9.10
CA VAL A 123 -7.96 -16.60 -8.29
C VAL A 123 -7.99 -17.53 -7.08
N THR A 124 -8.67 -17.11 -6.01
CA THR A 124 -8.86 -17.99 -4.85
C THR A 124 -10.10 -18.87 -4.97
N THR A 125 -10.14 -19.98 -4.26
CA THR A 125 -11.32 -20.84 -4.12
C THR A 125 -12.52 -20.07 -3.58
N GLU A 126 -12.29 -19.08 -2.72
CA GLU A 126 -13.34 -18.25 -2.13
C GLU A 126 -13.91 -17.25 -3.12
N TYR A 127 -13.09 -16.73 -4.04
CA TYR A 127 -13.57 -15.91 -5.15
C TYR A 127 -14.57 -16.70 -6.00
N LEU A 128 -14.20 -17.92 -6.39
CA LEU A 128 -15.05 -18.80 -7.19
C LEU A 128 -16.33 -19.20 -6.46
N ARG A 129 -16.24 -19.57 -5.18
CA ARG A 129 -17.41 -19.89 -4.35
C ARG A 129 -18.39 -18.72 -4.31
N LYS A 130 -17.91 -17.48 -4.11
CA LYS A 130 -18.78 -16.28 -4.07
C LYS A 130 -19.52 -16.05 -5.38
N ILE A 131 -18.89 -16.35 -6.52
CA ILE A 131 -19.51 -16.29 -7.84
C ILE A 131 -20.58 -17.38 -7.97
N GLU A 132 -20.24 -18.64 -7.65
CA GLU A 132 -21.15 -19.78 -7.75
C GLU A 132 -22.40 -19.61 -6.87
N GLU A 133 -22.22 -19.10 -5.66
CA GLU A 133 -23.29 -18.87 -4.68
C GLU A 133 -24.10 -17.60 -4.96
N ASN A 134 -23.75 -16.81 -5.99
CA ASN A 134 -24.34 -15.50 -6.29
C ASN A 134 -24.39 -14.58 -5.06
N VAL A 135 -23.34 -14.60 -4.23
CA VAL A 135 -23.28 -13.75 -3.05
C VAL A 135 -23.22 -12.30 -3.51
N SER A 136 -24.27 -11.53 -3.20
CA SER A 136 -24.32 -10.11 -3.52
C SER A 136 -23.26 -9.34 -2.74
N ASP A 137 -22.11 -9.05 -3.36
CA ASP A 137 -21.12 -8.16 -2.78
C ASP A 137 -21.56 -6.70 -2.96
N GLY A 138 -22.12 -6.11 -1.89
CA GLY A 138 -22.51 -4.70 -1.87
C GLY A 138 -21.34 -3.74 -2.17
N ARG A 139 -20.08 -4.19 -2.03
CA ARG A 139 -18.90 -3.38 -2.34
C ARG A 139 -18.77 -3.06 -3.83
N LYS A 140 -19.31 -3.89 -4.72
CA LYS A 140 -19.31 -3.58 -6.17
C LYS A 140 -19.99 -2.23 -6.44
N TYR A 141 -21.06 -1.91 -5.72
CA TYR A 141 -21.74 -0.63 -5.87
C TYR A 141 -20.87 0.53 -5.37
N LEU A 142 -20.19 0.36 -4.23
CA LEU A 142 -19.25 1.35 -3.72
C LEU A 142 -18.12 1.60 -4.73
N GLU A 143 -17.55 0.53 -5.30
CA GLU A 143 -16.49 0.63 -6.31
C GLU A 143 -16.98 1.29 -7.60
N TYR A 144 -18.17 0.94 -8.10
CA TYR A 144 -18.75 1.57 -9.27
C TYR A 144 -19.07 3.05 -9.03
N GLY A 145 -19.56 3.41 -7.85
CA GLY A 145 -19.83 4.81 -7.48
C GLY A 145 -18.59 5.70 -7.56
N ARG A 146 -17.40 5.13 -7.30
CA ARG A 146 -16.13 5.86 -7.48
C ARG A 146 -15.88 6.26 -8.92
N VAL A 147 -16.37 5.47 -9.87
CA VAL A 147 -16.23 5.71 -11.31
C VAL A 147 -17.20 6.79 -11.78
N VAL A 148 -18.45 6.76 -11.30
CA VAL A 148 -19.54 7.56 -11.90
C VAL A 148 -19.92 8.84 -11.16
N ARG A 149 -19.38 9.13 -9.96
CA ARG A 149 -19.39 10.35 -9.10
C ARG A 149 -20.61 11.30 -9.12
N HIS A 150 -21.16 11.63 -10.27
CA HIS A 150 -22.28 12.53 -10.55
C HIS A 150 -23.67 11.92 -10.37
N GLU A 151 -23.78 10.59 -10.36
CA GLU A 151 -25.04 9.92 -10.07
C GLU A 151 -24.99 9.39 -8.64
N HIS A 152 -25.83 9.91 -7.76
CA HIS A 152 -26.07 9.23 -6.49
C HIS A 152 -26.40 7.77 -6.84
N LEU A 153 -25.60 6.81 -6.34
CA LEU A 153 -25.87 5.37 -6.47
C LEU A 153 -27.28 4.98 -5.99
N THR A 154 -27.99 5.88 -5.30
CA THR A 154 -29.40 5.75 -4.93
C THR A 154 -30.35 5.80 -6.13
N GLN A 155 -29.89 6.22 -7.31
CA GLN A 155 -30.67 6.15 -8.53
C GLN A 155 -30.72 4.70 -9.03
N LYS A 156 -31.94 4.16 -9.16
CA LYS A 156 -32.20 2.80 -9.66
C LYS A 156 -31.45 2.48 -10.96
N ARG A 157 -31.25 3.49 -11.82
CA ARG A 157 -30.50 3.39 -13.08
C ARG A 157 -29.02 3.06 -12.85
N THR A 158 -28.34 3.77 -11.95
CA THR A 158 -26.91 3.59 -11.66
C THR A 158 -26.63 2.23 -11.03
N ILE A 159 -27.54 1.72 -10.19
CA ILE A 159 -27.46 0.35 -9.63
C ILE A 159 -27.55 -0.68 -10.74
N GLN A 160 -28.52 -0.53 -11.65
CA GLN A 160 -28.69 -1.46 -12.77
C GLN A 160 -27.50 -1.43 -13.73
N GLU A 161 -26.95 -0.24 -14.02
CA GLU A 161 -25.72 -0.12 -14.80
C GLU A 161 -24.52 -0.78 -14.10
N ALA A 162 -24.39 -0.63 -12.78
CA ALA A 162 -23.35 -1.30 -12.00
C ALA A 162 -23.48 -2.84 -12.06
N GLU A 163 -24.72 -3.37 -11.98
CA GLU A 163 -24.98 -4.81 -12.12
C GLU A 163 -24.60 -5.33 -13.51
N THR A 164 -25.00 -4.64 -14.58
CA THR A 164 -24.65 -5.04 -15.95
C THR A 164 -23.14 -5.06 -16.14
N VAL A 165 -22.45 -3.97 -15.79
CA VAL A 165 -20.99 -3.88 -15.93
C VAL A 165 -20.28 -4.93 -15.06
N TYR A 166 -20.81 -5.25 -13.87
CA TYR A 166 -20.24 -6.29 -13.02
C TYR A 166 -20.44 -7.69 -13.60
N ASN A 167 -21.60 -7.99 -14.19
CA ASN A 167 -21.83 -9.28 -14.83
C ASN A 167 -20.93 -9.45 -16.06
N ASP A 168 -20.81 -8.42 -16.90
CA ASP A 168 -19.89 -8.41 -18.04
C ASP A 168 -18.44 -8.65 -17.57
N PHE A 169 -18.04 -8.00 -16.47
CA PHE A 169 -16.74 -8.24 -15.83
C PHE A 169 -16.57 -9.71 -15.45
N GLN A 170 -17.53 -10.31 -14.73
CA GLN A 170 -17.46 -11.69 -14.27
C GLN A 170 -17.33 -12.70 -15.43
N GLU A 171 -18.01 -12.44 -16.56
CA GLU A 171 -17.91 -13.27 -17.76
C GLU A 171 -16.55 -13.13 -18.48
N LEU A 172 -15.85 -12.01 -18.29
CA LEU A 172 -14.61 -11.69 -19.00
C LEU A 172 -13.33 -11.94 -18.19
N VAL A 173 -13.41 -12.11 -16.86
CA VAL A 173 -12.21 -12.34 -16.03
C VAL A 173 -11.52 -13.64 -16.46
N GLN A 174 -10.23 -13.54 -16.78
CA GLN A 174 -9.40 -14.66 -17.19
C GLN A 174 -8.36 -14.99 -16.12
N TRP A 175 -8.16 -16.28 -15.85
CA TRP A 175 -7.15 -16.75 -14.89
C TRP A 175 -6.46 -18.04 -15.32
N LYS A 176 -5.22 -18.24 -14.83
CA LYS A 176 -4.44 -19.46 -15.10
C LYS A 176 -4.55 -20.50 -13.99
N ARG A 177 -4.57 -20.05 -12.73
CA ARG A 177 -4.49 -20.91 -11.54
C ARG A 177 -5.63 -20.62 -10.56
N ILE A 178 -5.99 -21.64 -9.80
CA ILE A 178 -6.91 -21.56 -8.66
C ILE A 178 -6.11 -21.93 -7.42
N TYR A 179 -6.14 -21.08 -6.41
CA TYR A 179 -5.45 -21.28 -5.13
C TYR A 179 -6.42 -21.34 -3.96
N THR A 180 -6.09 -22.16 -2.98
CA THR A 180 -6.69 -22.05 -1.64
C THR A 180 -6.25 -20.75 -0.96
N ALA A 181 -6.98 -20.32 0.07
CA ALA A 181 -6.60 -19.15 0.87
C ALA A 181 -5.20 -19.28 1.52
N ASP A 182 -4.78 -20.51 1.89
CA ASP A 182 -3.41 -20.77 2.39
C ASP A 182 -2.35 -20.61 1.28
N GLU A 183 -2.58 -21.19 0.10
CA GLU A 183 -1.66 -21.06 -1.04
C GLU A 183 -1.51 -19.59 -1.46
N ALA A 184 -2.60 -18.82 -1.50
CA ALA A 184 -2.56 -17.39 -1.81
C ALA A 184 -1.74 -16.60 -0.76
N ALA A 185 -1.87 -16.93 0.53
CA ALA A 185 -1.08 -16.32 1.59
C ALA A 185 0.42 -16.66 1.50
N GLN A 186 0.75 -17.92 1.17
CA GLN A 186 2.13 -18.36 0.94
C GLN A 186 2.76 -17.64 -0.26
N ILE A 187 2.03 -17.51 -1.36
CA ILE A 187 2.48 -16.79 -2.55
C ILE A 187 2.72 -15.32 -2.23
N SER A 188 1.77 -14.65 -1.54
CA SER A 188 1.97 -13.26 -1.13
C SER A 188 3.22 -13.09 -0.26
N THR A 189 3.51 -14.06 0.62
CA THR A 189 4.75 -14.07 1.42
C THR A 189 6.00 -14.20 0.53
N MET A 190 5.96 -15.09 -0.47
CA MET A 190 7.06 -15.28 -1.43
C MET A 190 7.31 -14.01 -2.26
N GLU A 191 6.26 -13.40 -2.80
CA GLU A 191 6.33 -12.16 -3.58
C GLU A 191 6.90 -11.01 -2.76
N MET A 192 6.47 -10.87 -1.50
CA MET A 192 7.05 -9.88 -0.59
C MET A 192 8.53 -10.14 -0.36
N ASN A 193 8.95 -11.39 -0.16
CA ASN A 193 10.38 -11.70 -0.03
C ASN A 193 11.17 -11.30 -1.30
N TRP A 194 10.64 -11.54 -2.50
CA TRP A 194 11.28 -11.13 -3.77
C TRP A 194 11.48 -9.62 -3.84
N ILE A 195 10.42 -8.85 -3.55
CA ILE A 195 10.42 -7.39 -3.56
C ILE A 195 11.39 -6.85 -2.49
N GLN A 196 11.43 -7.50 -1.32
CA GLN A 196 12.30 -7.08 -0.23
C GLN A 196 13.78 -7.35 -0.51
N ASP A 197 14.14 -8.55 -0.96
CA ASP A 197 15.53 -8.91 -1.29
C ASP A 197 16.07 -8.17 -2.53
N ALA A 198 15.20 -7.78 -3.46
CA ALA A 198 15.55 -6.96 -4.62
C ALA A 198 15.63 -5.44 -4.32
N LEU A 199 15.52 -5.04 -3.04
CA LEU A 199 15.49 -3.63 -2.61
C LEU A 199 14.44 -2.78 -3.33
N MET A 200 13.36 -3.39 -3.81
CA MET A 200 12.30 -2.69 -4.52
C MET A 200 11.48 -1.85 -3.53
N PRO A 201 11.37 -0.54 -3.72
CA PRO A 201 10.62 0.30 -2.81
C PRO A 201 9.12 0.10 -3.03
N PHE A 202 8.32 -0.27 -2.03
CA PHE A 202 6.88 -0.54 -2.22
C PHE A 202 6.02 0.74 -2.45
N VAL A 203 6.64 1.81 -2.98
CA VAL A 203 6.09 3.13 -3.32
C VAL A 203 6.53 3.49 -4.74
N MET A 204 5.61 4.02 -5.55
CA MET A 204 5.81 4.20 -7.01
C MET A 204 5.56 5.65 -7.47
N ASP A 205 5.03 6.50 -6.59
CA ASP A 205 4.58 7.86 -6.89
C ASP A 205 5.42 8.94 -6.21
N LEU A 206 6.64 8.60 -5.76
CA LEU A 206 7.59 9.51 -5.12
C LEU A 206 8.93 9.56 -5.87
N PRO A 207 9.72 10.62 -5.68
CA PRO A 207 11.10 10.66 -6.18
C PRO A 207 11.91 9.50 -5.59
N MET A 208 12.82 8.92 -6.39
CA MET A 208 13.57 7.73 -5.98
C MET A 208 15.00 7.76 -6.51
N PHE A 209 15.98 7.62 -5.63
CA PHE A 209 17.39 7.51 -5.97
C PHE A 209 17.81 6.04 -6.02
N VAL A 210 18.13 5.56 -7.23
CA VAL A 210 18.59 4.17 -7.47
C VAL A 210 19.92 4.09 -8.20
N TYR A 211 20.51 5.21 -8.62
CA TYR A 211 21.83 5.24 -9.25
C TYR A 211 22.68 6.43 -8.82
N GLU A 212 23.98 6.21 -8.92
CA GLU A 212 24.99 7.26 -8.88
C GLU A 212 25.04 7.93 -10.27
N LYS A 213 25.11 9.27 -10.30
CA LYS A 213 25.13 10.07 -11.53
C LYS A 213 26.28 9.60 -12.44
N GLY A 214 25.96 9.27 -13.69
CA GLY A 214 26.92 8.77 -14.68
C GLY A 214 27.20 7.26 -14.63
N LYS A 215 26.53 6.50 -13.75
CA LYS A 215 26.56 5.03 -13.71
C LYS A 215 25.18 4.45 -14.02
N GLU A 216 24.76 4.55 -15.28
CA GLU A 216 23.60 3.81 -15.78
C GLU A 216 24.01 2.35 -16.04
N SER A 217 24.18 1.57 -14.97
CA SER A 217 24.31 0.12 -15.07
C SER A 217 22.98 -0.53 -14.72
N GLY A 218 22.64 -1.67 -15.33
CA GLY A 218 21.35 -2.34 -15.16
C GLY A 218 20.96 -2.73 -13.71
N LYS A 219 21.85 -2.54 -12.72
CA LYS A 219 21.54 -2.71 -11.29
C LYS A 219 21.11 -1.38 -10.66
N LYS A 220 19.86 -1.34 -10.19
CA LYS A 220 19.18 -0.18 -9.61
C LYS A 220 19.51 0.03 -8.12
N GLU A 221 20.79 0.07 -7.77
CA GLU A 221 21.23 0.24 -6.37
C GLU A 221 22.44 1.17 -6.27
N ILE A 222 22.48 2.00 -5.22
CA ILE A 222 23.65 2.83 -4.90
C ILE A 222 24.58 2.03 -3.99
N VAL A 223 25.82 1.85 -4.43
CA VAL A 223 26.83 1.07 -3.69
C VAL A 223 27.69 1.99 -2.84
N PHE A 224 27.77 1.73 -1.53
CA PHE A 224 28.64 2.39 -0.57
C PHE A 224 29.65 1.39 0.00
N SER A 225 30.87 1.83 0.31
CA SER A 225 31.72 1.06 1.24
C SER A 225 31.10 1.09 2.64
N LYS A 226 31.44 0.13 3.50
CA LYS A 226 31.01 0.14 4.91
C LYS A 226 31.36 1.44 5.63
N GLU A 227 32.55 1.99 5.39
CA GLU A 227 32.98 3.27 5.97
C GLU A 227 32.12 4.45 5.48
N GLN A 228 31.83 4.51 4.18
CA GLN A 228 30.94 5.54 3.61
C GLN A 228 29.55 5.45 4.23
N TRP A 229 29.01 4.24 4.37
CA TRP A 229 27.70 3.99 4.98
C TRP A 229 27.66 4.42 6.45
N GLU A 230 28.64 4.00 7.25
CA GLU A 230 28.73 4.42 8.65
C GLU A 230 28.86 5.94 8.78
N ASN A 231 29.64 6.59 7.91
CA ASN A 231 29.77 8.04 7.93
C ASN A 231 28.48 8.76 7.54
N LEU A 232 27.71 8.19 6.60
CA LEU A 232 26.39 8.69 6.21
C LEU A 232 25.38 8.57 7.35
N CYS A 233 25.34 7.43 8.05
CA CYS A 233 24.41 7.18 9.15
C CYS A 233 24.74 7.94 10.45
N ARG A 234 25.96 8.49 10.59
CA ARG A 234 26.32 9.33 11.74
C ARG A 234 25.46 10.60 11.76
N ARG A 235 24.74 10.79 12.87
CA ARG A 235 23.94 11.99 13.12
C ARG A 235 24.77 13.26 12.92
N THR A 236 24.30 14.17 12.07
CA THR A 236 24.93 15.48 11.86
C THR A 236 23.90 16.55 11.60
N GLY A 237 23.96 17.64 12.36
CA GLY A 237 23.11 18.81 12.15
C GLY A 237 21.63 18.41 12.08
N GLU A 238 21.08 18.51 10.88
CA GLU A 238 19.66 18.33 10.56
C GLU A 238 19.27 16.87 10.28
N TRP A 239 20.22 15.98 9.95
CA TRP A 239 19.92 14.61 9.54
C TRP A 239 20.17 13.59 10.66
N GLU A 240 19.19 12.72 10.86
CA GLU A 240 19.23 11.59 11.80
C GLU A 240 18.82 10.29 11.09
N PHE A 241 19.69 9.28 11.10
CA PHE A 241 19.33 7.94 10.63
C PHE A 241 18.56 7.18 11.71
N VAL A 242 17.42 6.62 11.33
CA VAL A 242 16.54 5.83 12.17
C VAL A 242 16.42 4.44 11.57
N PHE A 243 16.95 3.44 12.27
CA PHE A 243 16.82 2.04 11.89
C PHE A 243 15.40 1.52 12.15
N SER A 244 14.89 0.68 11.24
CA SER A 244 13.60 0.01 11.38
C SER A 244 13.72 -1.46 11.00
N GLU A 245 13.50 -2.34 11.97
CA GLU A 245 13.40 -3.78 11.71
C GLU A 245 12.30 -4.09 10.68
N ASN A 246 12.53 -5.14 9.90
CA ASN A 246 11.52 -5.73 9.02
C ASN A 246 10.49 -6.48 9.86
N ALA A 247 9.35 -6.77 9.25
CA ALA A 247 8.34 -7.56 9.92
C ALA A 247 8.79 -9.03 10.09
N ASP A 248 8.43 -9.63 11.24
CA ASP A 248 8.92 -10.94 11.69
C ASP A 248 8.71 -12.09 10.68
N TYR A 249 7.73 -11.98 9.79
CA TYR A 249 7.36 -13.01 8.79
C TYR A 249 8.19 -12.94 7.50
N LEU A 250 8.93 -11.86 7.27
CA LEU A 250 9.78 -11.70 6.08
C LEU A 250 11.18 -12.25 6.35
N LYS A 251 11.54 -13.36 5.71
CA LYS A 251 12.87 -14.00 5.81
C LYS A 251 13.83 -13.38 4.81
N THR A 252 14.11 -12.09 4.96
CA THR A 252 14.84 -11.29 3.96
C THR A 252 16.24 -10.93 4.45
N ASN A 253 17.16 -10.72 3.50
CA ASN A 253 18.53 -10.25 3.77
C ASN A 253 18.64 -8.71 3.66
N SER A 254 17.50 -8.04 3.53
CA SER A 254 17.40 -6.59 3.44
C SER A 254 17.10 -5.96 4.81
N TYR A 255 17.39 -4.68 4.95
CA TYR A 255 17.11 -3.87 6.12
C TYR A 255 16.35 -2.63 5.69
N ASN A 256 15.50 -2.13 6.59
CA ASN A 256 14.76 -0.90 6.41
C ASN A 256 15.21 0.18 7.40
N GLY A 257 15.04 1.43 7.00
CA GLY A 257 15.33 2.59 7.82
C GLY A 257 14.91 3.86 7.11
N PHE A 258 15.20 5.00 7.73
CA PHE A 258 15.02 6.28 7.08
C PHE A 258 15.94 7.34 7.69
N PHE A 259 16.30 8.32 6.88
CA PHE A 259 16.94 9.55 7.34
C PHE A 259 15.85 10.58 7.58
N ARG A 260 15.71 11.06 8.82
CA ARG A 260 14.82 12.17 9.13
C ARG A 260 15.53 13.49 8.94
N LEU A 261 14.87 14.41 8.25
CA LEU A 261 15.24 15.81 8.18
C LEU A 261 14.60 16.56 9.35
N ASN A 262 15.41 17.24 10.14
CA ASN A 262 14.96 18.17 11.18
C ASN A 262 15.11 19.59 10.63
N ASP A 263 14.03 20.12 10.04
CA ASP A 263 14.00 21.44 9.42
C ASP A 263 12.91 22.31 10.07
N ASN A 264 13.35 23.29 10.87
CA ASN A 264 12.45 24.20 11.59
C ASN A 264 11.56 25.02 10.65
N LEU A 265 12.04 25.36 9.45
CA LEU A 265 11.27 26.16 8.51
C LEU A 265 10.08 25.36 7.98
N LEU A 266 10.32 24.11 7.58
CA LEU A 266 9.25 23.22 7.14
C LEU A 266 8.27 22.94 8.28
N ASP A 267 8.77 22.66 9.48
CA ASP A 267 7.94 22.40 10.65
C ASP A 267 7.03 23.61 10.99
N GLU A 268 7.52 24.85 10.90
CA GLU A 268 6.71 26.06 11.17
C GLU A 268 5.71 26.40 10.07
N ARG A 269 6.07 26.15 8.79
CA ARG A 269 5.22 26.54 7.66
C ARG A 269 4.11 25.54 7.39
N PHE A 270 4.42 24.27 7.61
CA PHE A 270 3.60 23.13 7.23
C PHE A 270 3.14 22.29 8.44
N GLU A 271 3.22 22.84 9.65
CA GLU A 271 2.88 22.19 10.92
C GLU A 271 1.58 21.37 10.86
N HIS A 272 0.54 21.93 10.23
CA HIS A 272 -0.79 21.32 10.19
C HIS A 272 -1.00 20.36 9.02
N SER A 273 -0.11 20.36 8.03
CA SER A 273 -0.26 19.60 6.80
C SER A 273 0.78 18.51 6.60
N PHE A 274 1.90 18.55 7.33
CA PHE A 274 2.98 17.60 7.19
C PHE A 274 3.37 17.01 8.54
N PHE A 275 3.32 15.69 8.60
CA PHE A 275 3.62 14.91 9.79
C PHE A 275 5.12 14.71 9.98
N ASP A 276 5.83 14.30 8.92
CA ASP A 276 7.27 14.00 8.96
C ASP A 276 7.94 14.23 7.60
N PHE A 277 9.24 14.51 7.61
CA PHE A 277 10.06 14.72 6.42
C PHE A 277 11.23 13.75 6.45
N VAL A 278 11.21 12.76 5.56
CA VAL A 278 12.14 11.65 5.64
C VAL A 278 12.65 11.23 4.27
N VAL A 279 13.80 10.59 4.25
CA VAL A 279 14.28 9.81 3.11
C VAL A 279 14.30 8.36 3.54
N LYS A 280 13.29 7.61 3.08
CA LYS A 280 13.23 6.17 3.32
C LYS A 280 14.42 5.50 2.68
N CYS A 281 14.95 4.50 3.38
CA CYS A 281 16.12 3.77 2.97
C CYS A 281 15.85 2.27 3.08
N LYS A 282 16.11 1.56 1.98
CA LYS A 282 16.14 0.11 1.96
C LYS A 282 17.53 -0.31 1.52
N TYR A 283 18.16 -1.21 2.27
CA TYR A 283 19.55 -1.55 2.03
C TYR A 283 19.85 -3.01 2.36
N ARG A 284 20.87 -3.55 1.71
CA ARG A 284 21.49 -4.84 2.05
C ARG A 284 23.00 -4.67 2.09
N ASN A 285 23.67 -5.53 2.83
CA ASN A 285 25.12 -5.50 2.97
C ASN A 285 25.74 -6.83 2.57
N ASP A 286 26.87 -6.78 1.89
CA ASP A 286 27.77 -7.91 1.73
C ASP A 286 28.99 -7.76 2.66
N SER A 287 30.03 -8.56 2.43
CA SER A 287 31.27 -8.51 3.23
C SER A 287 31.97 -7.14 3.18
N THR A 288 31.79 -6.38 2.11
CA THR A 288 32.54 -5.16 1.76
C THR A 288 31.68 -3.91 1.56
N ASN A 289 30.49 -4.07 1.01
CA ASN A 289 29.66 -2.99 0.49
C ASN A 289 28.25 -3.01 1.09
N VAL A 290 27.61 -1.85 1.02
CA VAL A 290 26.19 -1.65 1.29
C VAL A 290 25.53 -1.18 -0.01
N TYR A 291 24.46 -1.85 -0.41
CA TYR A 291 23.64 -1.51 -1.56
C TYR A 291 22.36 -0.88 -1.03
N ALA A 292 22.03 0.32 -1.46
CA ALA A 292 20.91 1.07 -0.92
C ALA A 292 20.07 1.75 -2.01
N VAL A 293 18.78 1.87 -1.73
CA VAL A 293 17.80 2.66 -2.48
C VAL A 293 17.19 3.68 -1.53
N PHE A 294 17.05 4.92 -2.00
CA PHE A 294 16.50 6.01 -1.20
C PHE A 294 15.26 6.61 -1.83
N ILE A 295 14.25 6.91 -1.00
CA ILE A 295 13.00 7.52 -1.42
C ILE A 295 12.72 8.74 -0.53
N PRO A 296 12.97 9.96 -1.02
CA PRO A 296 12.47 11.15 -0.35
C PRO A 296 10.95 11.12 -0.23
N TYR A 297 10.44 11.37 0.97
CA TYR A 297 9.02 11.31 1.28
C TYR A 297 8.62 12.35 2.32
N ALA A 298 7.73 13.26 1.89
CA ALA A 298 6.99 14.14 2.77
C ALA A 298 5.70 13.44 3.24
N ILE A 299 5.65 13.01 4.50
CA ILE A 299 4.47 12.37 5.07
C ILE A 299 3.44 13.45 5.40
N VAL A 300 2.29 13.38 4.75
CA VAL A 300 1.27 14.44 4.78
C VAL A 300 0.02 14.06 5.55
N ARG A 301 -0.49 15.06 6.27
CA ARG A 301 -1.85 15.13 6.83
C ARG A 301 -2.85 15.51 5.72
N SER A 302 -4.12 15.62 6.10
CA SER A 302 -5.21 16.06 5.24
C SER A 302 -5.13 17.56 4.95
N PHE A 303 -5.77 18.01 3.87
CA PHE A 303 -5.76 19.42 3.43
C PHE A 303 -7.15 19.88 3.04
N TYR A 304 -7.48 21.15 3.23
CA TYR A 304 -8.62 21.75 2.55
C TYR A 304 -8.33 21.92 1.05
N TYR A 305 -9.38 21.92 0.22
CA TYR A 305 -9.24 22.07 -1.24
C TYR A 305 -8.49 23.35 -1.64
N GLU A 306 -8.82 24.47 -0.98
CA GLU A 306 -8.14 25.75 -1.17
C GLU A 306 -6.65 25.63 -0.83
N ASP A 307 -6.30 24.97 0.28
CA ASP A 307 -4.89 24.82 0.69
C ASP A 307 -4.10 23.96 -0.33
N VAL A 308 -4.74 22.93 -0.90
CA VAL A 308 -4.17 22.13 -2.00
C VAL A 308 -3.91 22.99 -3.23
N TRP A 309 -4.90 23.78 -3.66
CA TRP A 309 -4.78 24.64 -4.83
C TRP A 309 -3.73 25.74 -4.64
N GLN A 310 -3.76 26.45 -3.52
CA GLN A 310 -2.82 27.54 -3.23
C GLN A 310 -1.38 27.03 -3.16
N CYS A 311 -1.18 25.85 -2.56
CA CYS A 311 0.14 25.20 -2.58
C CYS A 311 0.53 24.81 -4.01
N PHE A 312 -0.36 24.21 -4.79
CA PHE A 312 -0.08 23.81 -6.17
C PHE A 312 0.28 25.00 -7.06
N LYS A 313 -0.55 26.06 -7.05
CA LYS A 313 -0.29 27.29 -7.77
C LYS A 313 1.07 27.86 -7.38
N CYS A 314 1.33 27.96 -6.08
CA CYS A 314 2.61 28.46 -5.61
C CYS A 314 3.78 27.60 -6.10
N LEU A 315 3.67 26.28 -6.15
CA LEU A 315 4.80 25.40 -6.52
C LEU A 315 5.00 25.27 -8.03
N PHE A 316 3.93 25.36 -8.83
CA PHE A 316 3.97 25.02 -10.27
C PHE A 316 3.65 26.18 -11.22
N GLU A 317 3.16 27.33 -10.76
CA GLU A 317 2.84 28.47 -11.65
C GLU A 317 4.06 28.88 -12.50
N GLY A 318 3.83 29.01 -13.81
CA GLY A 318 4.86 29.26 -14.82
C GLY A 318 5.56 28.00 -15.35
N THR A 319 5.02 26.81 -15.07
CA THR A 319 5.50 25.53 -15.63
C THR A 319 4.52 24.94 -16.64
N GLU A 320 5.04 24.13 -17.56
CA GLU A 320 4.21 23.43 -18.57
C GLU A 320 3.17 22.52 -17.92
N TYR A 321 3.49 21.88 -16.78
CA TYR A 321 2.51 21.07 -16.07
C TYR A 321 1.35 21.89 -15.51
N TYR A 322 1.63 23.10 -15.00
CA TYR A 322 0.58 24.01 -14.53
C TYR A 322 -0.36 24.40 -15.68
N ASP A 323 0.21 24.82 -16.82
CA ASP A 323 -0.58 25.23 -17.99
C ASP A 323 -1.45 24.07 -18.51
N ASN A 324 -0.89 22.85 -18.60
CA ASN A 324 -1.66 21.67 -19.01
C ASN A 324 -2.80 21.32 -18.05
N MET A 325 -2.59 21.46 -16.74
CA MET A 325 -3.67 21.25 -15.77
C MET A 325 -4.79 22.29 -15.95
N LEU A 326 -4.46 23.53 -16.33
CA LEU A 326 -5.45 24.57 -16.60
C LEU A 326 -6.22 24.35 -17.91
N LEU A 327 -5.62 23.75 -18.94
CA LEU A 327 -6.31 23.39 -20.19
C LEU A 327 -7.47 22.39 -19.97
N SER A 328 -7.46 21.65 -18.87
CA SER A 328 -8.53 20.72 -18.51
C SER A 328 -9.76 21.38 -17.87
N LEU A 329 -9.68 22.69 -17.60
CA LEU A 329 -10.77 23.48 -17.03
C LEU A 329 -11.73 23.93 -18.15
N PRO A 330 -13.04 23.99 -17.87
CA PRO A 330 -13.99 24.56 -18.81
C PRO A 330 -13.72 26.06 -19.02
N GLU A 331 -13.95 26.54 -20.25
CA GLU A 331 -13.97 27.98 -20.54
C GLU A 331 -15.21 28.61 -19.88
N GLU A 332 -15.06 29.13 -18.66
CA GLU A 332 -16.10 29.83 -17.91
C GLU A 332 -15.62 31.25 -17.55
N ASP A 333 -16.51 32.25 -17.58
CA ASP A 333 -16.23 33.66 -17.20
C ASP A 333 -16.01 33.88 -15.68
N MET A 334 -15.68 32.83 -14.94
CA MET A 334 -15.51 32.86 -13.49
C MET A 334 -14.06 33.08 -13.07
N ASP A 335 -13.86 33.51 -11.82
CA ASP A 335 -12.53 33.56 -11.22
C ASP A 335 -11.87 32.17 -11.23
N LEU A 336 -10.57 32.13 -11.55
CA LEU A 336 -9.81 30.89 -11.74
C LEU A 336 -9.85 29.99 -10.51
N GLU A 337 -9.76 30.56 -9.31
CA GLU A 337 -9.78 29.76 -8.07
C GLU A 337 -11.13 29.06 -7.92
N HIS A 338 -12.23 29.75 -8.19
CA HIS A 338 -13.55 29.15 -8.15
C HIS A 338 -13.70 28.00 -9.17
N THR A 339 -13.25 28.20 -10.40
CA THR A 339 -13.29 27.17 -11.46
C THR A 339 -12.47 25.93 -11.08
N VAL A 340 -11.29 26.13 -10.48
CA VAL A 340 -10.44 25.02 -10.01
C VAL A 340 -11.11 24.26 -8.86
N LEU A 341 -11.66 24.95 -7.86
CA LEU A 341 -12.31 24.29 -6.72
C LEU A 341 -13.54 23.49 -7.18
N LYS A 342 -14.34 24.05 -8.08
CA LYS A 342 -15.45 23.34 -8.74
C LYS A 342 -14.96 22.10 -9.49
N LYS A 343 -13.84 22.19 -10.22
CA LYS A 343 -13.24 21.03 -10.91
C LYS A 343 -12.78 19.94 -9.93
N ILE A 344 -12.25 20.29 -8.75
CA ILE A 344 -11.89 19.31 -7.70
C ILE A 344 -13.15 18.57 -7.21
N GLU A 345 -14.26 19.28 -7.05
CA GLU A 345 -15.54 18.70 -6.63
C GLU A 345 -16.13 17.75 -7.69
N GLU A 346 -15.92 18.05 -8.97
CA GLU A 346 -16.39 17.25 -10.09
C GLU A 346 -15.45 16.06 -10.38
N SER A 347 -14.13 16.23 -10.33
CA SER A 347 -13.14 15.21 -10.70
C SER A 347 -12.21 14.79 -9.56
N HIS A 348 -12.36 13.54 -9.10
CA HIS A 348 -11.49 12.93 -8.08
C HIS A 348 -10.03 12.91 -8.52
N ASN A 349 -9.79 12.57 -9.78
CA ASN A 349 -8.44 12.47 -10.32
C ASN A 349 -7.76 13.83 -10.38
N PHE A 350 -8.48 14.90 -10.72
CA PHE A 350 -7.92 16.24 -10.75
C PHE A 350 -7.42 16.67 -9.36
N GLY A 351 -8.25 16.59 -8.31
CA GLY A 351 -7.79 16.94 -6.96
C GLY A 351 -6.68 16.01 -6.44
N ARG A 352 -6.74 14.70 -6.73
CA ARG A 352 -5.65 13.75 -6.42
C ARG A 352 -4.34 14.12 -7.13
N ALA A 353 -4.41 14.55 -8.39
CA ALA A 353 -3.24 14.97 -9.15
C ALA A 353 -2.58 16.19 -8.53
N LEU A 354 -3.36 17.22 -8.17
CA LEU A 354 -2.85 18.42 -7.48
C LEU A 354 -2.21 18.07 -6.13
N THR A 355 -2.88 17.27 -5.30
CA THR A 355 -2.36 16.85 -4.00
C THR A 355 -1.05 16.06 -4.15
N ARG A 356 -1.01 15.10 -5.08
CA ARG A 356 0.20 14.29 -5.32
C ARG A 356 1.34 15.12 -5.90
N ALA A 357 1.07 16.09 -6.76
CA ALA A 357 2.07 17.01 -7.29
C ALA A 357 2.73 17.83 -6.17
N ASN A 358 1.94 18.34 -5.22
CA ASN A 358 2.45 19.06 -4.05
C ASN A 358 3.36 18.17 -3.19
N ILE A 359 2.91 16.95 -2.87
CA ILE A 359 3.69 15.96 -2.11
C ILE A 359 5.00 15.64 -2.83
N TYR A 360 4.95 15.43 -4.14
CA TYR A 360 6.11 15.09 -4.96
C TYR A 360 7.14 16.23 -4.97
N PHE A 361 6.70 17.47 -5.18
CA PHE A 361 7.60 18.63 -5.19
C PHE A 361 8.31 18.81 -3.85
N ILE A 362 7.58 18.71 -2.73
CA ILE A 362 8.17 18.83 -1.39
C ILE A 362 9.09 17.65 -1.10
N SER A 363 8.74 16.44 -1.56
CA SER A 363 9.61 15.28 -1.48
C SER A 363 10.90 15.48 -2.29
N MET A 364 10.84 16.12 -3.46
CA MET A 364 12.06 16.48 -4.21
C MET A 364 12.94 17.45 -3.43
N TYR A 365 12.38 18.46 -2.76
CA TYR A 365 13.16 19.37 -1.92
C TYR A 365 13.95 18.61 -0.83
N ILE A 366 13.29 17.70 -0.11
CA ILE A 366 13.94 16.80 0.86
C ILE A 366 15.05 16.00 0.16
N GLY A 367 14.78 15.51 -1.05
CA GLY A 367 15.75 14.80 -1.87
C GLY A 367 16.98 15.63 -2.25
N CYS A 368 16.82 16.92 -2.61
CA CYS A 368 17.94 17.82 -2.90
C CYS A 368 18.85 17.96 -1.67
N LEU A 369 18.26 18.25 -0.51
CA LEU A 369 19.00 18.39 0.74
C LEU A 369 19.74 17.09 1.11
N PHE A 370 19.10 15.94 0.87
CA PHE A 370 19.72 14.65 1.12
C PHE A 370 20.84 14.34 0.14
N GLN A 371 20.70 14.70 -1.13
CA GLN A 371 21.76 14.55 -2.13
C GLN A 371 23.01 15.35 -1.75
N GLU A 372 22.83 16.60 -1.29
CA GLU A 372 23.93 17.43 -0.75
C GLU A 372 24.58 16.77 0.47
N HIS A 373 23.78 16.19 1.37
CA HIS A 373 24.27 15.45 2.53
C HIS A 373 25.10 14.21 2.14
N VAL A 374 24.59 13.39 1.20
CA VAL A 374 25.29 12.20 0.69
C VAL A 374 26.58 12.58 -0.02
N GLN A 375 26.56 13.62 -0.86
CA GLN A 375 27.75 14.09 -1.55
C GLN A 375 28.82 14.55 -0.55
N LYS A 376 28.43 15.30 0.48
CA LYS A 376 29.37 15.77 1.53
C LYS A 376 29.97 14.62 2.34
N LYS A 377 29.22 13.54 2.55
CA LYS A 377 29.62 12.42 3.42
C LYS A 377 30.34 11.29 2.69
N THR A 378 30.08 11.12 1.40
CA THR A 378 30.48 9.94 0.64
C THR A 378 31.06 10.26 -0.74
N GLU A 379 31.07 11.54 -1.14
CA GLU A 379 31.48 12.04 -2.47
C GLU A 379 30.58 11.55 -3.64
N LYS A 380 29.55 10.77 -3.35
CA LYS A 380 28.61 10.26 -4.35
C LYS A 380 27.56 11.31 -4.69
N ILE A 381 27.23 11.39 -5.98
CA ILE A 381 26.16 12.24 -6.48
C ILE A 381 25.00 11.32 -6.88
N LEU A 382 23.85 11.50 -6.24
CA LEU A 382 22.67 10.69 -6.53
C LEU A 382 21.94 11.19 -7.78
N SER A 383 21.12 10.35 -8.40
CA SER A 383 20.21 10.75 -9.48
C SER A 383 18.90 9.98 -9.41
N PHE A 384 17.81 10.65 -9.79
CA PHE A 384 16.46 10.09 -9.69
C PHE A 384 16.11 9.18 -10.85
N ASP A 385 15.43 8.06 -10.58
CA ASP A 385 14.91 7.11 -11.58
C ASP A 385 13.79 7.73 -12.41
N LYS A 386 14.11 8.13 -13.65
CA LYS A 386 13.12 8.67 -14.60
C LYS A 386 12.26 7.59 -15.24
N LYS A 387 12.81 6.38 -15.45
CA LYS A 387 12.12 5.29 -16.15
C LYS A 387 10.89 4.82 -15.37
N ILE A 388 11.01 4.72 -14.05
CA ILE A 388 9.86 4.37 -13.21
C ILE A 388 8.78 5.46 -13.26
N MET A 389 9.15 6.73 -13.41
CA MET A 389 8.15 7.80 -13.53
C MET A 389 7.31 7.67 -14.79
N GLU A 390 7.90 7.28 -15.93
CA GLU A 390 7.21 7.11 -17.21
C GLU A 390 6.03 6.11 -17.13
N GLU A 391 6.16 5.11 -16.26
CA GLU A 391 5.12 4.09 -16.04
C GLU A 391 4.03 4.56 -15.04
N ASN A 392 4.26 5.65 -14.30
CA ASN A 392 3.46 6.04 -13.11
C ASN A 392 2.91 7.48 -13.12
N THR A 393 3.28 8.31 -14.10
CA THR A 393 2.86 9.72 -14.20
C THR A 393 2.90 10.25 -15.63
N THR A 394 2.25 11.39 -15.88
CA THR A 394 2.16 12.03 -17.21
C THR A 394 3.50 12.60 -17.67
N LEU A 395 3.80 12.56 -18.97
CA LEU A 395 5.05 13.07 -19.55
C LEU A 395 5.30 14.56 -19.24
N SER A 396 4.27 15.41 -19.26
CA SER A 396 4.37 16.84 -18.93
C SER A 396 4.84 17.09 -17.50
N PHE A 397 4.36 16.26 -16.55
CA PHE A 397 4.83 16.26 -15.18
C PHE A 397 6.31 15.87 -15.10
N ILE A 398 6.71 14.77 -15.77
CA ILE A 398 8.12 14.28 -15.78
C ILE A 398 9.06 15.36 -16.33
N ALA A 399 8.69 15.99 -17.44
CA ALA A 399 9.46 17.06 -18.06
C ALA A 399 9.61 18.26 -17.11
N THR A 400 8.51 18.67 -16.48
CA THR A 400 8.49 19.78 -15.52
C THR A 400 9.38 19.51 -14.32
N VAL A 401 9.19 18.37 -13.64
CA VAL A 401 9.97 18.05 -12.44
C VAL A 401 11.43 17.73 -12.75
N SER A 402 11.74 17.17 -13.93
CA SER A 402 13.13 17.01 -14.39
C SER A 402 13.81 18.37 -14.56
N LYS A 403 13.14 19.32 -15.23
CA LYS A 403 13.68 20.67 -15.41
C LYS A 403 13.88 21.39 -14.08
N ILE A 404 12.92 21.29 -13.17
CA ILE A 404 13.04 21.84 -11.81
C ILE A 404 14.24 21.21 -11.11
N TRP A 405 14.35 19.87 -11.10
CA TRP A 405 15.45 19.15 -10.47
C TRP A 405 16.83 19.54 -11.02
N ASP A 406 16.97 19.63 -12.34
CA ASP A 406 18.25 19.94 -12.98
C ASP A 406 18.65 21.42 -12.83
N THR A 407 17.68 22.32 -12.60
CA THR A 407 17.90 23.77 -12.56
C THR A 407 17.96 24.33 -11.13
N TYR A 408 17.07 23.86 -10.26
CA TYR A 408 16.88 24.44 -8.92
C TYR A 408 17.92 23.89 -7.97
N LYS A 409 18.55 24.80 -7.23
CA LYS A 409 19.30 24.46 -6.02
C LYS A 409 18.35 24.40 -4.82
N SER A 410 18.82 23.84 -3.71
CA SER A 410 18.08 23.80 -2.45
C SER A 410 17.51 25.18 -2.04
N VAL A 411 18.24 26.26 -2.31
CA VAL A 411 17.79 27.64 -2.06
C VAL A 411 16.58 28.04 -2.92
N ASP A 412 16.51 27.61 -4.18
CA ASP A 412 15.40 27.94 -5.08
C ASP A 412 14.11 27.27 -4.63
N TYR A 413 14.19 25.97 -4.25
CA TYR A 413 13.08 25.26 -3.63
C TYR A 413 12.62 25.95 -2.34
N ARG A 414 13.56 26.31 -1.47
CA ARG A 414 13.27 26.99 -0.20
C ARG A 414 12.53 28.31 -0.45
N ASN A 415 12.99 29.11 -1.40
CA ASN A 415 12.35 30.39 -1.75
C ASN A 415 10.91 30.18 -2.23
N ARG A 416 10.64 29.13 -3.01
CA ARG A 416 9.28 28.82 -3.47
C ARG A 416 8.38 28.33 -2.34
N LEU A 417 8.90 27.52 -1.42
CA LEU A 417 8.17 27.04 -0.25
C LEU A 417 7.82 28.16 0.73
N LEU A 418 8.68 29.17 0.86
CA LEU A 418 8.42 30.36 1.68
C LEU A 418 7.21 31.18 1.21
N LEU A 419 6.84 31.07 -0.06
CA LEU A 419 5.68 31.75 -0.65
C LEU A 419 4.36 30.99 -0.41
N CYS A 420 4.39 29.68 -0.18
CA CYS A 420 3.17 28.84 -0.02
C CYS A 420 2.47 29.17 1.28
N ASN A 421 1.21 29.59 1.35
CA ASN A 421 0.55 29.97 2.63
C ASN A 421 0.63 28.91 3.75
N LYS A 422 0.55 29.35 5.02
CA LYS A 422 0.37 28.43 6.15
C LYS A 422 -0.96 27.70 5.97
N THR A 423 -0.93 26.38 6.14
CA THR A 423 -2.09 25.54 5.95
C THR A 423 -2.96 25.48 7.20
N ARG A 424 -4.26 25.22 7.02
CA ARG A 424 -5.19 25.08 8.13
C ARG A 424 -5.14 23.67 8.69
N ARG A 425 -5.46 23.54 9.99
CA ARG A 425 -5.65 22.25 10.64
C ARG A 425 -6.96 21.62 10.19
N VAL A 426 -6.87 20.36 9.75
CA VAL A 426 -8.01 19.49 9.50
C VAL A 426 -8.27 18.65 10.75
N ASP A 427 -9.55 18.46 11.08
CA ASP A 427 -9.94 17.63 12.23
C ASP A 427 -9.91 16.13 11.90
N PRO A 428 -9.60 15.28 12.90
CA PRO A 428 -9.62 13.82 12.73
C PRO A 428 -11.05 13.31 12.49
N ILE A 429 -11.15 12.20 11.75
CA ILE A 429 -12.41 11.54 11.37
C ILE A 429 -12.37 10.06 11.76
N ASN A 430 -13.51 9.37 11.78
CA ASN A 430 -13.57 7.92 12.05
C ASN A 430 -12.89 7.52 13.38
N LEU A 431 -12.98 8.38 14.39
CA LEU A 431 -12.45 8.11 15.73
C LEU A 431 -13.16 6.90 16.34
N ALA A 432 -12.41 5.99 16.93
CA ALA A 432 -12.97 4.88 17.68
C ALA A 432 -13.69 5.38 18.93
N GLU A 433 -14.90 4.87 19.15
CA GLU A 433 -15.58 5.01 20.43
C GLU A 433 -14.82 4.21 21.50
N ARG A 434 -14.38 4.90 22.56
CA ARG A 434 -13.62 4.25 23.65
C ARG A 434 -13.96 4.86 25.00
N GLU A 435 -14.09 4.00 25.99
CA GLU A 435 -14.04 4.40 27.39
C GLU A 435 -12.61 4.85 27.74
N ARG A 436 -12.48 5.90 28.55
CA ARG A 436 -11.16 6.32 29.06
C ARG A 436 -10.58 5.22 29.94
N GLY A 437 -9.60 4.51 29.42
CA GLY A 437 -8.74 3.61 30.19
C GLY A 437 -7.47 4.31 30.68
N ASP A 438 -6.69 3.58 31.48
CA ASP A 438 -5.36 4.02 31.90
C ASP A 438 -4.40 4.07 30.70
N LEU A 439 -3.61 5.14 30.62
CA LEU A 439 -2.60 5.29 29.58
C LEU A 439 -1.46 4.28 29.78
N LYS A 440 -1.00 3.67 28.69
CA LYS A 440 0.10 2.69 28.71
C LYS A 440 1.40 3.29 28.18
N LYS A 441 2.56 2.78 28.60
CA LYS A 441 3.83 3.22 28.00
C LYS A 441 3.85 2.80 26.53
N ALA A 442 4.18 3.72 25.62
CA ALA A 442 4.24 3.40 24.20
C ALA A 442 5.48 2.56 23.84
N THR A 443 5.28 1.52 23.05
CA THR A 443 6.33 0.82 22.29
C THR A 443 6.05 0.84 20.79
N GLU A 444 7.08 0.69 19.96
CA GLU A 444 6.93 0.65 18.50
C GLU A 444 5.93 -0.44 18.05
N LYS A 445 6.01 -1.62 18.67
CA LYS A 445 5.15 -2.76 18.35
C LYS A 445 3.69 -2.52 18.74
N GLU A 446 3.44 -1.89 19.88
CA GLU A 446 2.07 -1.55 20.29
C GLU A 446 1.43 -0.54 19.34
N ILE A 447 2.16 0.48 18.90
CA ILE A 447 1.64 1.46 17.93
C ILE A 447 1.39 0.82 16.56
N GLU A 448 2.29 -0.07 16.11
CA GLU A 448 2.12 -0.83 14.87
C GLU A 448 0.87 -1.73 14.93
N ASN A 449 0.74 -2.55 15.97
CA ASN A 449 -0.42 -3.41 16.20
C ASN A 449 -1.70 -2.58 16.27
N TYR A 450 -1.67 -1.46 16.99
CA TYR A 450 -2.80 -0.56 17.12
C TYR A 450 -3.32 -0.12 15.75
N ILE A 451 -2.45 0.44 14.90
CA ILE A 451 -2.84 0.97 13.59
C ILE A 451 -3.38 -0.16 12.70
N GLN A 452 -2.73 -1.34 12.71
CA GLN A 452 -3.21 -2.51 11.94
C GLN A 452 -4.60 -2.96 12.40
N PHE A 453 -4.80 -3.12 13.71
CA PHE A 453 -6.04 -3.59 14.30
C PHE A 453 -7.18 -2.60 14.09
N ARG A 454 -6.88 -1.30 14.17
CA ARG A 454 -7.82 -0.24 13.84
C ARG A 454 -8.29 -0.34 12.40
N MET A 455 -7.36 -0.56 11.47
CA MET A 455 -7.69 -0.70 10.05
C MET A 455 -8.58 -1.91 9.77
N ILE A 456 -8.32 -3.04 10.42
CA ILE A 456 -9.12 -4.27 10.29
C ILE A 456 -10.56 -4.02 10.76
N ASN A 457 -10.72 -3.36 11.92
CA ASN A 457 -12.05 -3.07 12.47
C ASN A 457 -12.86 -2.09 11.61
N MET A 458 -12.23 -1.02 11.09
CA MET A 458 -12.93 -0.04 10.23
C MET A 458 -13.58 -0.68 9.00
N GLN A 459 -12.96 -1.71 8.43
CA GLN A 459 -13.54 -2.37 7.26
C GLN A 459 -14.82 -3.15 7.57
N ARG A 460 -15.00 -3.61 8.81
CA ARG A 460 -16.21 -4.35 9.21
C ARG A 460 -17.41 -3.44 9.36
N ASP A 461 -17.19 -2.19 9.76
CA ASP A 461 -18.24 -1.25 10.14
C ASP A 461 -18.50 -0.17 9.07
N ALA A 462 -17.84 -0.27 7.91
CA ALA A 462 -17.90 0.75 6.86
C ALA A 462 -19.19 0.70 6.03
N HIS A 463 -19.83 1.85 5.86
CA HIS A 463 -21.02 2.04 5.04
C HIS A 463 -20.69 2.83 3.77
N GLU A 464 -19.67 3.69 3.84
CA GLU A 464 -19.20 4.50 2.73
C GLU A 464 -17.67 4.53 2.67
N ILE A 465 -17.12 5.03 1.56
CA ILE A 465 -15.67 4.99 1.28
C ILE A 465 -14.90 5.82 2.31
N ARG A 466 -15.49 6.90 2.83
CA ARG A 466 -14.90 7.75 3.87
C ARG A 466 -14.60 6.95 5.14
N ASP A 467 -15.44 5.99 5.49
CA ASP A 467 -15.27 5.15 6.69
C ASP A 467 -14.06 4.21 6.59
N LEU A 468 -13.58 3.96 5.37
CA LEU A 468 -12.46 3.05 5.10
C LEU A 468 -11.09 3.72 5.22
N VAL A 469 -11.02 5.00 5.61
CA VAL A 469 -9.76 5.75 5.71
C VAL A 469 -9.43 6.14 7.14
N LEU A 470 -8.26 5.68 7.58
CA LEU A 470 -7.62 6.08 8.83
C LEU A 470 -6.64 7.22 8.54
N THR A 471 -7.02 8.45 8.85
CA THR A 471 -6.18 9.63 8.61
C THR A 471 -5.06 9.74 9.66
N ILE A 472 -3.98 10.47 9.32
CA ILE A 472 -2.85 10.66 10.25
C ILE A 472 -3.31 11.40 11.51
N GLU A 473 -4.20 12.39 11.38
CA GLU A 473 -4.77 13.14 12.49
C GLU A 473 -5.50 12.22 13.47
N THR A 474 -6.17 11.19 12.94
CA THR A 474 -6.90 10.19 13.72
C THR A 474 -5.92 9.28 14.45
N ILE A 475 -4.88 8.79 13.76
CA ILE A 475 -3.80 8.02 14.39
C ILE A 475 -3.17 8.82 15.53
N GLU A 476 -2.81 10.08 15.28
CA GLU A 476 -2.22 10.97 16.28
C GLU A 476 -3.12 11.14 17.51
N LYS A 477 -4.39 11.49 17.32
CA LYS A 477 -5.34 11.70 18.42
C LYS A 477 -5.60 10.42 19.21
N GLU A 478 -5.80 9.30 18.52
CA GLU A 478 -6.08 8.01 19.15
C GLU A 478 -4.88 7.47 19.93
N VAL A 479 -3.69 7.56 19.36
CA VAL A 479 -2.44 7.14 20.00
C VAL A 479 -2.13 8.02 21.22
N ASP A 480 -2.29 9.33 21.13
CA ASP A 480 -2.08 10.25 22.26
C ASP A 480 -3.09 10.03 23.39
N SER A 481 -4.29 9.53 23.06
CA SER A 481 -5.31 9.20 24.05
C SER A 481 -5.11 7.83 24.72
N SER A 482 -4.22 6.99 24.18
CA SER A 482 -4.03 5.60 24.63
C SER A 482 -2.65 5.34 25.23
N TYR A 483 -1.64 6.15 24.88
CA TYR A 483 -0.25 5.89 25.23
C TYR A 483 0.51 7.11 25.77
N ILE A 484 1.46 6.85 26.68
CA ILE A 484 2.43 7.81 27.21
C ILE A 484 3.73 7.67 26.43
N PHE A 485 4.24 8.80 25.94
CA PHE A 485 5.53 8.94 25.28
C PHE A 485 6.51 9.71 26.15
N GLU A 486 7.78 9.31 26.12
CA GLU A 486 8.90 9.97 26.79
C GLU A 486 9.22 11.34 26.15
N SER A 487 8.94 11.50 24.86
CA SER A 487 9.12 12.77 24.14
C SER A 487 8.29 12.86 22.87
N LYS A 488 8.13 14.09 22.34
CA LYS A 488 7.55 14.32 21.00
C LYS A 488 8.33 13.58 19.90
N SER A 489 9.65 13.47 20.02
CA SER A 489 10.50 12.75 19.07
C SER A 489 10.24 11.24 19.11
N GLN A 490 10.10 10.65 20.31
CA GLN A 490 9.74 9.24 20.45
C GLN A 490 8.36 8.97 19.83
N ARG A 491 7.36 9.81 20.11
CA ARG A 491 6.03 9.72 19.51
C ARG A 491 6.08 9.73 17.98
N LYS A 492 6.74 10.73 17.41
CA LYS A 492 6.91 10.86 15.95
C LYS A 492 7.62 9.64 15.38
N ASN A 493 8.66 9.15 16.05
CA ASN A 493 9.37 7.92 15.69
C ASN A 493 8.49 6.68 15.64
N CYS A 494 7.72 6.41 16.70
CA CYS A 494 6.86 5.22 16.77
C CYS A 494 5.82 5.22 15.64
N ILE A 495 5.17 6.36 15.39
CA ILE A 495 4.16 6.47 14.33
C ILE A 495 4.81 6.36 12.94
N THR A 496 5.91 7.06 12.65
CA THR A 496 6.60 6.98 11.34
C THR A 496 7.06 5.56 11.05
N LYS A 497 7.67 4.87 12.02
CA LYS A 497 8.09 3.47 11.87
C LYS A 497 6.93 2.53 11.60
N ALA A 498 5.84 2.66 12.35
CA ALA A 498 4.64 1.84 12.16
C ALA A 498 4.06 2.03 10.75
N ILE A 499 3.88 3.28 10.29
CA ILE A 499 3.44 3.59 8.92
C ILE A 499 4.37 2.95 7.90
N PHE A 500 5.69 3.05 8.09
CA PHE A 500 6.66 2.55 7.13
C PHE A 500 6.67 1.04 7.01
N ARG A 501 6.65 0.32 8.14
CA ARG A 501 6.57 -1.15 8.14
C ARG A 501 5.28 -1.61 7.48
N LEU A 502 4.14 -1.12 7.98
CA LEU A 502 2.83 -1.52 7.50
C LEU A 502 2.61 -1.20 6.01
N THR A 503 3.23 -0.14 5.50
CA THR A 503 3.13 0.17 4.06
C THR A 503 4.10 -0.61 3.18
N GLU A 504 5.22 -1.13 3.72
CA GLU A 504 6.22 -1.90 2.97
C GLU A 504 5.80 -3.34 2.65
N ASP A 505 5.01 -3.93 3.54
CA ASP A 505 4.54 -5.32 3.44
C ASP A 505 3.08 -5.42 2.97
N SER A 506 2.51 -4.30 2.50
CA SER A 506 1.12 -4.21 2.05
C SER A 506 0.07 -4.48 3.14
N ARG A 507 0.38 -4.30 4.43
CA ARG A 507 -0.66 -4.25 5.48
C ARG A 507 -1.48 -2.96 5.42
N LEU A 508 -0.90 -1.87 4.93
CA LEU A 508 -1.56 -0.59 4.69
C LEU A 508 -1.40 -0.12 3.24
N GLY A 509 -2.50 0.40 2.68
CA GLY A 509 -2.56 1.15 1.44
C GLY A 509 -2.56 2.65 1.69
N ASN A 510 -1.82 3.43 0.91
CA ASN A 510 -2.00 4.89 0.87
C ASN A 510 -3.32 5.23 0.17
N GLU A 511 -4.16 6.06 0.81
CA GLU A 511 -5.43 6.50 0.23
C GLU A 511 -5.58 8.03 0.28
N ILE A 512 -6.27 8.56 -0.74
CA ILE A 512 -6.66 9.97 -0.85
C ILE A 512 -8.15 10.00 -1.20
N ILE A 513 -8.95 10.55 -0.29
CA ILE A 513 -10.39 10.77 -0.48
C ILE A 513 -10.64 12.27 -0.57
N LEU A 514 -11.52 12.65 -1.48
CA LEU A 514 -12.01 14.02 -1.57
C LEU A 514 -13.44 14.06 -1.01
N ASP A 515 -13.62 14.82 0.05
CA ASP A 515 -14.92 15.06 0.66
C ASP A 515 -15.47 16.42 0.21
N ASN A 516 -16.51 16.40 -0.63
CA ASN A 516 -17.12 17.61 -1.17
C ASN A 516 -17.99 18.35 -0.14
N GLY A 517 -18.44 17.68 0.93
CA GLY A 517 -19.21 18.30 2.00
C GLY A 517 -18.33 19.18 2.88
N GLU A 518 -17.22 18.62 3.33
CA GLU A 518 -16.23 19.33 4.18
C GLU A 518 -15.23 20.16 3.36
N LYS A 519 -15.17 19.98 2.03
CA LYS A 519 -14.15 20.55 1.12
C LYS A 519 -12.73 20.19 1.55
N VAL A 520 -12.55 18.93 1.96
CA VAL A 520 -11.28 18.40 2.48
C VAL A 520 -10.79 17.24 1.61
N VAL A 521 -9.51 17.26 1.28
CA VAL A 521 -8.75 16.10 0.81
C VAL A 521 -8.24 15.34 2.04
N TYR A 522 -8.93 14.27 2.40
CA TYR A 522 -8.48 13.37 3.45
C TYR A 522 -7.33 12.51 2.95
N ARG A 523 -6.21 12.56 3.70
CA ARG A 523 -5.04 11.75 3.45
C ARG A 523 -4.83 10.80 4.61
N GLY A 524 -4.75 9.51 4.28
CA GLY A 524 -4.56 8.49 5.29
C GLY A 524 -4.21 7.14 4.70
N PHE A 525 -4.64 6.12 5.41
CA PHE A 525 -4.39 4.74 5.06
C PHE A 525 -5.71 4.00 4.88
N ARG A 526 -5.71 3.02 4.01
CA ARG A 526 -6.76 2.00 3.87
C ARG A 526 -6.17 0.63 4.17
N LYS A 527 -7.04 -0.37 4.33
CA LYS A 527 -6.65 -1.77 4.48
C LYS A 527 -5.83 -2.21 3.26
N GLY A 528 -4.63 -2.72 3.50
CA GLY A 528 -3.79 -3.33 2.47
C GLY A 528 -4.09 -4.82 2.28
N GLU A 529 -3.60 -5.41 1.19
CA GLU A 529 -3.83 -6.81 0.81
C GLU A 529 -3.40 -7.79 1.90
N ASN A 530 -2.28 -7.52 2.57
CA ASN A 530 -1.70 -8.41 3.57
C ASN A 530 -2.10 -8.06 5.01
N SER A 531 -2.99 -7.09 5.22
CA SER A 531 -3.45 -6.65 6.55
C SER A 531 -3.99 -7.79 7.41
N GLU A 532 -4.69 -8.72 6.78
CA GLU A 532 -5.24 -9.92 7.39
C GLU A 532 -4.45 -11.18 7.05
N VAL A 533 -3.30 -11.09 6.39
CA VAL A 533 -2.41 -12.25 6.22
C VAL A 533 -1.33 -12.17 7.28
N PHE A 534 -0.69 -11.00 7.37
CA PHE A 534 0.48 -10.76 8.19
C PHE A 534 0.11 -10.24 9.58
N PHE A 535 -0.25 -11.16 10.46
CA PHE A 535 -0.42 -10.87 11.88
C PHE A 535 0.92 -10.89 12.63
N PRO A 536 1.03 -10.17 13.76
CA PRO A 536 2.19 -10.27 14.63
C PRO A 536 2.41 -11.71 15.10
N ARG A 537 3.67 -12.12 15.27
CA ARG A 537 4.02 -13.51 15.62
C ARG A 537 3.34 -14.03 16.89
N ASN A 538 3.03 -13.14 17.85
CA ASN A 538 2.33 -13.51 19.08
C ASN A 538 0.87 -13.94 18.86
N PHE A 539 0.29 -13.73 17.67
CA PHE A 539 -1.04 -14.25 17.33
C PHE A 539 -1.12 -15.78 17.38
N ILE A 540 0.01 -16.49 17.16
CA ILE A 540 0.07 -17.95 17.20
C ILE A 540 -0.50 -18.53 18.50
N TRP A 541 -0.29 -17.86 19.64
CA TRP A 541 -0.74 -18.31 20.96
C TRP A 541 -2.26 -18.34 21.14
N VAL A 542 -3.00 -17.67 20.26
CA VAL A 542 -4.47 -17.62 20.28
C VAL A 542 -5.05 -18.33 19.07
N TYR A 543 -4.47 -18.09 17.89
CA TYR A 543 -4.91 -18.62 16.61
C TYR A 543 -5.00 -20.16 16.59
N VAL A 544 -4.05 -20.86 17.23
CA VAL A 544 -4.00 -22.33 17.22
C VAL A 544 -5.26 -22.99 17.79
N TYR A 545 -5.94 -22.37 18.75
CA TYR A 545 -7.21 -22.89 19.30
C TYR A 545 -8.35 -22.77 18.30
N ALA A 546 -8.43 -21.63 17.59
CA ALA A 546 -9.39 -21.43 16.52
C ALA A 546 -9.12 -22.41 15.36
N TYR A 547 -7.87 -22.58 14.98
CA TYR A 547 -7.48 -23.52 13.92
C TYR A 547 -7.80 -24.98 14.29
N ALA A 548 -7.48 -25.40 15.52
CA ALA A 548 -7.83 -26.74 16.01
C ALA A 548 -9.34 -26.98 15.98
N LEU A 549 -10.14 -26.02 16.46
CA LEU A 549 -11.60 -26.10 16.40
C LEU A 549 -12.09 -26.23 14.95
N PHE A 550 -11.57 -25.39 14.05
CA PHE A 550 -11.92 -25.41 12.63
C PHE A 550 -11.66 -26.77 12.00
N LEU A 551 -10.52 -27.41 12.28
CA LEU A 551 -10.21 -28.75 11.77
C LEU A 551 -11.11 -29.85 12.34
N ILE A 552 -11.53 -29.74 13.60
CA ILE A 552 -12.36 -30.76 14.27
C ILE A 552 -13.84 -30.64 13.87
N LYS A 553 -14.35 -29.41 13.71
CA LYS A 553 -15.79 -29.14 13.58
C LYS A 553 -16.21 -28.61 12.22
N GLY A 554 -15.28 -28.11 11.40
CA GLY A 554 -15.59 -27.44 10.13
C GLY A 554 -16.26 -26.07 10.29
N ASP A 555 -16.60 -25.45 9.16
CA ASP A 555 -17.08 -24.06 9.07
C ASP A 555 -18.36 -23.80 9.87
N ASP A 556 -19.37 -24.66 9.73
CA ASP A 556 -20.73 -24.44 10.24
C ASP A 556 -20.77 -24.41 11.77
N LEU A 557 -20.05 -25.35 12.40
CA LEU A 557 -20.01 -25.49 13.86
C LEU A 557 -18.94 -24.61 14.51
N TYR A 558 -18.03 -24.02 13.72
CA TYR A 558 -17.02 -23.08 14.23
C TYR A 558 -17.69 -21.88 14.90
N LYS A 559 -18.62 -21.22 14.20
CA LYS A 559 -19.26 -19.98 14.68
C LYS A 559 -20.05 -20.19 15.98
N GLU A 560 -20.67 -21.35 16.13
CA GLU A 560 -21.44 -21.69 17.33
C GLU A 560 -20.55 -21.95 18.55
N THR A 561 -19.34 -22.48 18.33
CA THR A 561 -18.51 -23.05 19.41
C THR A 561 -17.30 -22.18 19.77
N ILE A 562 -16.85 -21.30 18.85
CA ILE A 562 -15.60 -20.54 19.02
C ILE A 562 -15.59 -19.66 20.27
N HIS A 563 -16.74 -19.11 20.65
CA HIS A 563 -16.85 -18.28 21.84
C HIS A 563 -16.43 -19.02 23.11
N ASP A 564 -16.99 -20.21 23.33
CA ASP A 564 -16.70 -21.01 24.52
C ASP A 564 -15.26 -21.52 24.51
N ILE A 565 -14.74 -21.89 23.33
CA ILE A 565 -13.34 -22.30 23.17
C ILE A 565 -12.38 -21.17 23.52
N LEU A 566 -12.62 -19.94 23.02
CA LEU A 566 -11.76 -18.80 23.32
C LEU A 566 -11.87 -18.35 24.79
N GLN A 567 -13.02 -18.55 25.46
CA GLN A 567 -13.13 -18.33 26.90
C GLN A 567 -12.30 -19.33 27.71
N LYS A 568 -12.38 -20.63 27.37
CA LYS A 568 -11.56 -21.67 28.01
C LYS A 568 -10.07 -21.44 27.74
N ALA A 569 -9.71 -21.07 26.51
CA ALA A 569 -8.35 -20.70 26.14
C ALA A 569 -7.85 -19.50 26.95
N GLU A 570 -8.66 -18.45 27.14
CA GLU A 570 -8.28 -17.30 27.96
C GLU A 570 -7.91 -17.69 29.40
N VAL A 571 -8.71 -18.54 30.03
CA VAL A 571 -8.47 -19.02 31.40
C VAL A 571 -7.15 -19.81 31.46
N PHE A 572 -6.93 -20.71 30.49
CA PHE A 572 -5.70 -21.49 30.39
C PHE A 572 -4.47 -20.61 30.16
N LEU A 573 -4.51 -19.73 29.16
CA LEU A 573 -3.40 -18.84 28.79
C LEU A 573 -3.02 -17.88 29.94
N LYS A 574 -4.01 -17.41 30.73
CA LYS A 574 -3.75 -16.61 31.94
C LYS A 574 -3.13 -17.46 33.05
N LYS A 575 -3.61 -18.68 33.27
CA LYS A 575 -3.07 -19.61 34.28
C LYS A 575 -1.61 -19.95 34.02
N GLU A 576 -1.25 -20.17 32.75
CA GLU A 576 0.12 -20.48 32.32
C GLU A 576 0.99 -19.21 32.11
N ASN A 577 0.46 -18.03 32.44
CA ASN A 577 1.13 -16.73 32.31
C ASN A 577 1.60 -16.39 30.87
N TYR A 578 0.96 -17.00 29.86
CA TYR A 578 1.12 -16.60 28.46
C TYR A 578 0.44 -15.25 28.19
N ILE A 579 -0.59 -14.91 28.96
CA ILE A 579 -1.14 -13.55 29.08
C ILE A 579 -0.82 -13.04 30.49
N PRO A 580 -0.10 -11.91 30.67
CA PRO A 580 0.40 -10.98 29.64
C PRO A 580 1.80 -11.33 29.08
N GLY A 581 2.41 -12.45 29.50
CA GLY A 581 3.84 -12.71 29.29
C GLY A 581 4.30 -12.80 27.83
N LEU A 582 3.49 -13.40 26.95
CA LEU A 582 3.79 -13.61 25.53
C LEU A 582 2.81 -12.88 24.60
N VAL A 583 1.57 -12.68 25.05
CA VAL A 583 0.54 -11.89 24.39
C VAL A 583 0.06 -10.82 25.36
N SER A 584 0.08 -9.55 24.94
CA SER A 584 -0.47 -8.48 25.77
C SER A 584 -1.99 -8.64 25.92
N GLU A 585 -2.58 -8.15 27.01
CA GLU A 585 -4.03 -8.21 27.20
C GLU A 585 -4.81 -7.51 26.07
N ASN A 586 -4.26 -6.41 25.53
CA ASN A 586 -4.86 -5.69 24.41
C ASN A 586 -4.81 -6.51 23.11
N ASP A 587 -3.65 -7.11 22.81
CA ASP A 587 -3.52 -7.98 21.63
C ASP A 587 -4.48 -9.16 21.75
N PHE A 588 -4.54 -9.81 22.93
CA PHE A 588 -5.47 -10.91 23.16
C PHE A 588 -6.94 -10.49 22.98
N ALA A 589 -7.33 -9.35 23.56
CA ALA A 589 -8.69 -8.81 23.42
C ALA A 589 -9.03 -8.58 21.95
N PHE A 590 -8.11 -8.00 21.17
CA PHE A 590 -8.29 -7.85 19.73
C PHE A 590 -8.38 -9.19 19.01
N TYR A 591 -7.45 -10.12 19.24
CA TYR A 591 -7.42 -11.44 18.60
C TYR A 591 -8.69 -12.24 18.88
N LYS A 592 -9.17 -12.21 20.12
CA LYS A 592 -10.45 -12.81 20.51
C LYS A 592 -11.59 -12.18 19.70
N GLN A 593 -11.71 -10.86 19.70
CA GLN A 593 -12.77 -10.17 18.95
C GLN A 593 -12.71 -10.41 17.44
N TYR A 594 -11.52 -10.46 16.86
CA TYR A 594 -11.29 -10.78 15.45
C TYR A 594 -11.77 -12.21 15.13
N LEU A 595 -11.34 -13.22 15.89
CA LEU A 595 -11.71 -14.63 15.67
C LEU A 595 -13.19 -14.91 15.91
N LEU A 596 -13.84 -14.19 16.84
CA LEU A 596 -15.29 -14.31 17.10
C LEU A 596 -16.14 -13.82 15.93
N HIS A 597 -15.62 -12.90 15.11
CA HIS A 597 -16.41 -12.19 14.11
C HIS A 597 -15.82 -12.30 12.71
N LEU A 598 -15.22 -13.44 12.40
CA LEU A 598 -14.79 -13.74 11.05
C LEU A 598 -16.01 -13.72 10.11
N SER A 599 -15.94 -12.90 9.06
CA SER A 599 -16.96 -12.87 8.03
C SER A 599 -17.01 -14.19 7.28
N ASP A 600 -15.83 -14.74 7.01
CA ASP A 600 -15.61 -15.99 6.28
C ASP A 600 -14.57 -16.85 7.02
N PRO A 601 -15.00 -17.72 7.96
CA PRO A 601 -14.08 -18.56 8.71
C PRO A 601 -13.20 -19.44 7.82
N HIS A 602 -13.73 -19.92 6.69
CA HIS A 602 -12.98 -20.75 5.75
C HIS A 602 -11.75 -20.02 5.22
N GLU A 603 -11.96 -18.82 4.66
CA GLU A 603 -10.91 -17.97 4.10
C GLU A 603 -9.92 -17.52 5.18
N GLN A 604 -10.46 -16.96 6.27
CA GLN A 604 -9.70 -16.16 7.23
C GLN A 604 -8.94 -17.00 8.27
N ILE A 605 -9.32 -18.26 8.47
CA ILE A 605 -8.52 -19.24 9.20
C ILE A 605 -7.43 -19.80 8.28
N GLN A 606 -7.78 -20.26 7.07
CA GLN A 606 -6.81 -20.90 6.18
C GLN A 606 -5.68 -19.96 5.75
N ASN A 607 -5.95 -18.68 5.48
CA ASN A 607 -4.91 -17.72 5.10
C ASN A 607 -3.86 -17.41 6.20
N LYS A 608 -4.00 -18.00 7.40
CA LYS A 608 -3.05 -17.91 8.51
C LYS A 608 -2.26 -19.20 8.74
N ILE A 609 -2.52 -20.26 7.99
CA ILE A 609 -1.82 -21.55 8.17
C ILE A 609 -0.31 -21.37 8.02
N HIS A 610 0.14 -20.45 7.17
CA HIS A 610 1.55 -20.08 7.04
C HIS A 610 2.24 -19.70 8.37
N LEU A 611 1.50 -19.23 9.39
CA LEU A 611 2.05 -18.98 10.74
C LEU A 611 2.56 -20.27 11.41
N LEU A 612 2.03 -21.41 11.00
CA LEU A 612 2.42 -22.73 11.51
C LEU A 612 3.54 -23.36 10.68
N ASP A 613 3.95 -22.78 9.56
CA ASP A 613 4.90 -23.41 8.62
C ASP A 613 6.25 -23.76 9.23
N SER A 614 6.75 -22.97 10.17
CA SER A 614 8.00 -23.24 10.87
C SER A 614 7.95 -24.52 11.72
N TYR A 615 6.75 -25.05 11.99
CA TYR A 615 6.55 -26.31 12.70
C TYR A 615 7.04 -27.49 11.86
N ASP A 616 6.69 -27.51 10.56
CA ASP A 616 7.11 -28.55 9.61
C ASP A 616 8.64 -28.55 9.42
N ASP A 617 9.25 -27.36 9.33
CA ASP A 617 10.69 -27.21 9.03
C ASP A 617 11.59 -27.26 10.29
N GLN A 618 11.02 -27.57 11.47
CA GLN A 618 11.73 -27.60 12.76
C GLN A 618 12.54 -26.33 13.09
N THR A 619 12.15 -25.17 12.56
CA THR A 619 12.76 -23.86 12.89
C THR A 619 11.95 -23.10 13.95
N MET A 620 10.76 -23.59 14.29
CA MET A 620 9.87 -23.01 15.30
C MET A 620 10.44 -23.12 16.72
N LYS A 621 10.23 -22.08 17.55
CA LYS A 621 10.65 -22.04 18.96
C LYS A 621 9.96 -23.15 19.75
N LEU A 622 10.65 -23.70 20.77
CA LEU A 622 10.11 -24.82 21.57
C LEU A 622 8.73 -24.50 22.16
N GLY A 623 8.54 -23.31 22.74
CA GLY A 623 7.26 -22.90 23.32
C GLY A 623 6.12 -22.86 22.29
N GLU A 624 6.39 -22.43 21.06
CA GLU A 624 5.40 -22.39 19.97
C GLU A 624 4.99 -23.81 19.53
N ARG A 625 5.92 -24.79 19.55
CA ARG A 625 5.56 -26.19 19.26
C ARG A 625 4.71 -26.83 20.34
N LEU A 626 5.02 -26.52 21.61
CA LEU A 626 4.28 -27.04 22.75
C LEU A 626 2.84 -26.52 22.73
N ILE A 627 2.64 -25.20 22.56
CA ILE A 627 1.29 -24.63 22.53
C ILE A 627 0.45 -25.17 21.38
N ILE A 628 1.04 -25.42 20.20
CA ILE A 628 0.30 -26.06 19.10
C ILE A 628 -0.23 -27.41 19.56
N LYS A 629 0.63 -28.29 20.08
CA LYS A 629 0.20 -29.61 20.53
C LYS A 629 -0.86 -29.54 21.63
N GLU A 630 -0.59 -28.75 22.67
CA GLU A 630 -1.50 -28.58 23.80
C GLU A 630 -2.86 -28.00 23.38
N SER A 631 -2.89 -27.13 22.37
CA SER A 631 -4.14 -26.52 21.90
C SER A 631 -5.06 -27.54 21.23
N PHE A 632 -4.52 -28.48 20.45
CA PHE A 632 -5.33 -29.56 19.87
C PHE A 632 -5.88 -30.48 20.96
N GLU A 633 -5.03 -30.93 21.90
CA GLU A 633 -5.45 -31.77 23.03
C GLU A 633 -6.53 -31.09 23.89
N ASN A 634 -6.33 -29.80 24.20
CA ASN A 634 -7.28 -28.99 24.96
C ASN A 634 -8.61 -28.84 24.23
N VAL A 635 -8.62 -28.50 22.94
CA VAL A 635 -9.86 -28.32 22.18
C VAL A 635 -10.63 -29.63 22.08
N GLU A 636 -9.96 -30.76 21.81
CA GLU A 636 -10.60 -32.07 21.81
C GLU A 636 -11.24 -32.39 23.17
N GLN A 637 -10.53 -32.13 24.27
CA GLN A 637 -11.05 -32.35 25.62
C GLN A 637 -12.22 -31.41 25.95
N TRP A 638 -12.19 -30.15 25.50
CA TRP A 638 -13.22 -29.17 25.81
C TRP A 638 -14.51 -29.34 25.02
N LEU A 639 -14.47 -30.14 23.95
CA LEU A 639 -15.61 -30.51 23.11
C LEU A 639 -16.31 -31.81 23.56
N GLN A 640 -15.69 -32.56 24.47
CA GLN A 640 -16.28 -33.70 25.19
C GLN A 640 -17.07 -33.20 26.40
#